data_AF-A0A182T0S7-F1
#
_entry.id   AF-A0A182T0S7-F1
#
_cell.length_a   1.000
_cell.length_b   1.000
_cell.length_c   1.000
_cell.angle_alpha   90.00
_cell.angle_beta   90.00
_cell.angle_gamma   90.00
#
_symmetry.space_group_name_H-M   'P 1'
#
loop_
_entity.id
_entity.type
_entity.pdbx_description
1 polymer ?
#
loop_
_entity_poly.entity_id
_entity_poly.type
_entity_poly.pdbx_seq_one_letter_code
_entity_poly.pdbx_strand_id
1 'polypeptide(L)'
;AYTELEKIREELERTQATLGKSQLTQEKLQNSLDKAQNEIDHLQEKLDKSGGETRRLQLEKEKINYEFENIQSQLDKSLGQASRIQKEKEAAQMDLDRYRDKAEKLQSSLARLQKERDVLCDELEKLKEKSESTQSNALKYQRERDAIQTELEVVKERWEKAHQIHQKLQMERDDAVTEIDILKEKLDKALYASQKLIDEKETSTKEFEKMLEKYDRAQNEIYRLQSRVDTAEADRNRLEVEAERSALAASKAREDLRKMQEETTRLQEACDRAAMQLGRSKELEDKAKEDVDMIRERLDKCQTDLRRAQSEKENQQAELERLTYELDRSHNLYTKQTASLDSAQEEIARYGLEVEKMRERYEKTAAELRRLQENESFSREARRMKDENDRLREKYDKVIVELENFRGKSQYEQETFDKMKEKFEARENEYQTMELKLHETSLQLDLARAEVTKLISNQDKQRTDAERAHIEYEKIRDKHEKLIKEVERLRQNPQSAISPGALAATSTVSLADKNEVERLRERLEKALQSRDATEMEAGRLAKELEKAQLHLTKQQEVYEATRIEFERMSAELTRVLERLEKSEAEKETLRQSTKIYEKHHQQHASNHHVEQSLMKLEADNKQLMAERDQLVMQLEKSQDMLMSFQQELNAAELELQRQCEENRRLKSSPQQPGSAATPPQQSQATAQEIQNYKKEITKLKQMLQETGARGDNELEQWRKVVEQEKNRADQAEKAAIELQKRMQVMEQQLKQQLLQMTNMQKQLQQQSTQQQQQQQQQQQQQQSPSNKKELEKLQEELKAAVTHRDQFQNQLELLVQELEKSQVNITVITAPRLETSCNTTEALDATKKTQQHQQQVGQLQQQIQQLQQQLQQATQAANQKVAQNANVSEAERKQLEAQMKQIEDATRLLESERKTFEDQRKAIENKRKELEDKEKNLIEFDKQLKKRKEQMDQLEKSLQKAGGTAAAAGELNKQLTEAHQMLD
;
A
#
# COMPACT_ATOMS: atom_id res chain seq x y z
N ALA A 1 102.03 -45.24 -182.25
CA ALA A 1 101.20 -44.07 -182.65
C ALA A 1 99.72 -44.31 -182.36
N TYR A 2 98.98 -45.12 -183.15
CA TYR A 2 97.53 -45.33 -182.90
C TYR A 2 97.19 -46.06 -181.59
N THR A 3 97.98 -47.06 -181.17
CA THR A 3 97.77 -47.82 -179.92
C THR A 3 97.99 -47.02 -178.63
N GLU A 4 98.80 -45.96 -178.65
CA GLU A 4 99.03 -45.09 -177.49
C GLU A 4 97.90 -44.08 -177.30
N LEU A 5 97.31 -43.60 -178.40
CA LEU A 5 96.12 -42.75 -178.38
C LEU A 5 94.91 -43.48 -177.78
N GLU A 6 94.73 -44.76 -178.11
CA GLU A 6 93.69 -45.61 -177.53
C GLU A 6 93.88 -45.76 -176.01
N LYS A 7 95.12 -46.02 -175.55
CA LYS A 7 95.44 -46.11 -174.11
C LYS A 7 95.19 -44.81 -173.36
N ILE A 8 95.55 -43.67 -173.93
CA ILE A 8 95.31 -42.35 -173.33
C ILE A 8 93.80 -42.06 -173.28
N ARG A 9 93.02 -42.47 -174.29
CA ARG A 9 91.56 -42.40 -174.24
C ARG A 9 90.96 -43.30 -173.16
N GLU A 10 91.41 -44.53 -173.04
CA GLU A 10 90.98 -45.44 -171.96
C GLU A 10 91.37 -44.91 -170.56
N GLU A 11 92.55 -44.31 -170.41
CA GLU A 11 92.96 -43.65 -169.16
C GLU A 11 92.15 -42.38 -168.87
N LEU A 12 91.79 -41.61 -169.90
CA LEU A 12 90.90 -40.46 -169.78
C LEU A 12 89.48 -40.89 -169.39
N GLU A 13 88.95 -41.96 -169.98
CA GLU A 13 87.66 -42.54 -169.59
C GLU A 13 87.70 -43.10 -168.16
N ARG A 14 88.79 -43.75 -167.75
CA ARG A 14 88.98 -44.22 -166.37
C ARG A 14 89.06 -43.07 -165.37
N THR A 15 89.78 -42.00 -165.71
CA THR A 15 89.90 -40.82 -164.84
C THR A 15 88.60 -40.03 -164.78
N GLN A 16 87.88 -39.87 -165.91
CA GLN A 16 86.52 -39.32 -165.92
C GLN A 16 85.54 -40.16 -165.11
N ALA A 17 85.58 -41.49 -165.22
CA ALA A 17 84.76 -42.39 -164.41
C ALA A 17 85.12 -42.31 -162.91
N THR A 18 86.40 -42.16 -162.57
CA THR A 18 86.86 -42.01 -161.18
C THR A 18 86.46 -40.65 -160.61
N LEU A 19 86.57 -39.59 -161.41
CA LEU A 19 86.11 -38.25 -161.06
C LEU A 19 84.60 -38.24 -160.84
N GLY A 20 83.81 -38.86 -161.74
CA GLY A 20 82.36 -38.99 -161.58
C GLY A 20 81.97 -39.77 -160.32
N LYS A 21 82.70 -40.86 -159.99
CA LYS A 21 82.53 -41.57 -158.71
C LYS A 21 82.87 -40.68 -157.52
N SER A 22 83.95 -39.90 -157.60
CA SER A 22 84.36 -38.98 -156.55
C SER A 22 83.35 -37.85 -156.33
N GLN A 23 82.80 -37.28 -157.41
CA GLN A 23 81.73 -36.29 -157.37
C GLN A 23 80.45 -36.89 -156.75
N LEU A 24 80.07 -38.11 -157.13
CA LEU A 24 78.95 -38.81 -156.51
C LEU A 24 79.18 -39.09 -155.03
N THR A 25 80.42 -39.44 -154.63
CA THR A 25 80.76 -39.58 -153.19
C THR A 25 80.73 -38.25 -152.45
N GLN A 26 81.15 -37.16 -153.09
CA GLN A 26 81.10 -35.82 -152.52
C GLN A 26 79.66 -35.35 -152.35
N GLU A 27 78.78 -35.56 -153.33
CA GLU A 27 77.35 -35.28 -153.21
C GLU A 27 76.68 -36.11 -152.10
N LYS A 28 77.06 -37.39 -151.95
CA LYS A 28 76.58 -38.23 -150.84
C LYS A 28 77.04 -37.72 -149.49
N LEU A 29 78.30 -37.31 -149.37
CA LEU A 29 78.84 -36.72 -148.14
C LEU A 29 78.18 -35.37 -147.83
N GLN A 30 77.96 -34.52 -148.84
CA GLN A 30 77.25 -33.25 -148.67
C GLN A 30 75.80 -33.47 -148.22
N ASN A 31 75.07 -34.39 -148.88
CA ASN A 31 73.71 -34.76 -148.46
C ASN A 31 73.68 -35.34 -147.03
N SER A 32 74.71 -36.08 -146.62
CA SER A 32 74.83 -36.60 -145.25
C SER A 32 75.14 -35.49 -144.26
N LEU A 33 75.96 -34.52 -144.65
CA LEU A 33 76.30 -33.35 -143.85
C LEU A 33 75.06 -32.46 -143.64
N ASP A 34 74.34 -32.15 -144.71
CA ASP A 34 73.11 -31.34 -144.66
C ASP A 34 72.03 -32.01 -143.78
N LYS A 35 71.91 -33.35 -143.83
CA LYS A 35 71.04 -34.11 -142.93
C LYS A 35 71.48 -34.00 -141.47
N ALA A 36 72.78 -34.17 -141.20
CA ALA A 36 73.32 -34.01 -139.85
C ALA A 36 73.12 -32.59 -139.32
N GLN A 37 73.25 -31.57 -140.19
CA GLN A 37 73.00 -30.17 -139.83
C GLN A 37 71.53 -29.94 -139.47
N ASN A 38 70.60 -30.44 -140.28
CA ASN A 38 69.17 -30.37 -139.98
C ASN A 38 68.81 -31.12 -138.69
N GLU A 39 69.46 -32.25 -138.42
CA GLU A 39 69.30 -32.99 -137.15
C GLU A 39 69.82 -32.18 -135.96
N ILE A 40 70.97 -31.52 -136.09
CA ILE A 40 71.52 -30.62 -135.06
C ILE A 40 70.54 -29.46 -134.81
N ASP A 41 70.04 -28.80 -135.85
CA ASP A 41 69.08 -27.70 -135.72
C ASP A 41 67.78 -28.17 -135.03
N HIS A 42 67.28 -29.35 -135.38
CA HIS A 42 66.13 -29.94 -134.71
C HIS A 42 66.40 -30.31 -133.25
N LEU A 43 67.60 -30.80 -132.92
CA LEU A 43 67.99 -31.08 -131.54
C LEU A 43 68.16 -29.78 -130.74
N GLN A 44 68.69 -28.72 -131.35
CA GLN A 44 68.81 -27.39 -130.77
C GLN A 44 67.42 -26.81 -130.44
N GLU A 45 66.47 -26.88 -131.37
CA GLU A 45 65.10 -26.41 -131.15
C GLU A 45 64.39 -27.19 -130.02
N LYS A 46 64.61 -28.51 -129.93
CA LYS A 46 64.10 -29.33 -128.82
C LYS A 46 64.74 -28.97 -127.49
N LEU A 47 66.05 -28.71 -127.48
CA LEU A 47 66.76 -28.27 -126.28
C LEU A 47 66.24 -26.91 -125.80
N ASP A 48 66.01 -25.97 -126.72
CA ASP A 48 65.47 -24.65 -126.40
C ASP A 48 64.03 -24.73 -125.86
N LYS A 49 63.17 -25.56 -126.46
CA LYS A 49 61.81 -25.82 -125.96
C LYS A 49 61.84 -26.44 -124.55
N SER A 50 62.67 -27.45 -124.33
CA SER A 50 62.86 -28.09 -123.03
C SER A 50 63.42 -27.11 -121.98
N GLY A 51 64.36 -26.24 -122.37
CA GLY A 51 64.90 -25.18 -121.53
C GLY A 51 63.88 -24.09 -121.20
N GLY A 52 62.94 -23.82 -122.11
CA GLY A 52 61.78 -22.95 -121.88
C GLY A 52 60.78 -23.57 -120.89
N GLU A 53 60.44 -24.85 -121.07
CA GLU A 53 59.55 -25.59 -120.17
C GLU A 53 60.11 -25.71 -118.75
N THR A 54 61.42 -25.97 -118.63
CA THR A 54 62.12 -26.03 -117.34
C THR A 54 62.03 -24.70 -116.59
N ARG A 55 62.25 -23.58 -117.30
CA ARG A 55 62.11 -22.23 -116.70
C ARG A 55 60.67 -21.95 -116.27
N ARG A 56 59.67 -22.35 -117.05
CA ARG A 56 58.27 -22.23 -116.67
C ARG A 56 57.94 -23.04 -115.42
N LEU A 57 58.38 -24.30 -115.35
CA LEU A 57 58.18 -25.16 -114.18
C LEU A 57 58.91 -24.64 -112.94
N GLN A 58 60.08 -24.00 -113.12
CA GLN A 58 60.80 -23.35 -112.03
C GLN A 58 59.98 -22.20 -111.42
N LEU A 59 59.42 -21.32 -112.27
CA LEU A 59 58.57 -20.21 -111.82
C LEU A 59 57.28 -20.72 -111.14
N GLU A 60 56.69 -21.79 -111.67
CA GLU A 60 55.52 -22.43 -111.06
C GLU A 60 55.86 -23.03 -109.69
N LYS A 61 57.01 -23.69 -109.55
CA LYS A 61 57.53 -24.18 -108.26
C LYS A 61 57.73 -23.05 -107.26
N GLU A 62 58.35 -21.95 -107.66
CA GLU A 62 58.58 -20.78 -106.79
C GLU A 62 57.25 -20.16 -106.34
N LYS A 63 56.27 -20.05 -107.24
CA LYS A 63 54.92 -19.59 -106.92
C LYS A 63 54.23 -20.51 -105.91
N ILE A 64 54.26 -21.82 -106.13
CA ILE A 64 53.70 -22.81 -105.19
C ILE A 64 54.40 -22.73 -103.83
N ASN A 65 55.72 -22.53 -103.80
CA ASN A 65 56.47 -22.42 -102.55
C ASN A 65 56.07 -21.17 -101.75
N TYR A 66 55.87 -20.04 -102.42
CA TYR A 66 55.35 -18.82 -101.80
C TYR A 66 53.91 -19.01 -101.27
N GLU A 67 53.04 -19.65 -102.04
CA GLU A 67 51.68 -19.98 -101.61
C GLU A 67 51.69 -20.92 -100.39
N PHE A 68 52.57 -21.91 -100.38
CA PHE A 68 52.77 -22.83 -99.26
C PHE A 68 53.24 -22.09 -97.99
N GLU A 69 54.26 -21.23 -98.10
CA GLU A 69 54.75 -20.41 -96.98
C GLU A 69 53.66 -19.47 -96.43
N ASN A 70 52.84 -18.89 -97.31
CA ASN A 70 51.72 -18.03 -96.93
C ASN A 70 50.64 -18.83 -96.18
N ILE A 71 50.25 -20.01 -96.68
CA ILE A 71 49.29 -20.90 -96.00
C ILE A 71 49.84 -21.37 -94.65
N GLN A 72 51.13 -21.73 -94.58
CA GLN A 72 51.79 -22.12 -93.33
C GLN A 72 51.73 -20.98 -92.30
N SER A 73 52.03 -19.74 -92.72
CA SER A 73 51.90 -18.57 -91.84
C SER A 73 50.46 -18.32 -91.35
N GLN A 74 49.47 -18.53 -92.22
CA GLN A 74 48.05 -18.43 -91.84
C GLN A 74 47.63 -19.54 -90.86
N LEU A 75 48.14 -20.75 -91.04
CA LEU A 75 47.92 -21.87 -90.13
C LEU A 75 48.51 -21.56 -88.75
N ASP A 76 49.74 -21.08 -88.68
CA ASP A 76 50.40 -20.72 -87.42
C ASP A 76 49.64 -19.60 -86.67
N LYS A 77 49.16 -18.59 -87.39
CA LYS A 77 48.31 -17.53 -86.82
C LYS A 77 47.00 -18.09 -86.27
N SER A 78 46.35 -18.98 -87.02
CA SER A 78 45.08 -19.61 -86.63
C SER A 78 45.26 -20.51 -85.40
N LEU A 79 46.35 -21.29 -85.34
CA LEU A 79 46.71 -22.09 -84.17
C LEU A 79 47.02 -21.22 -82.95
N GLY A 80 47.73 -20.10 -83.14
CA GLY A 80 47.96 -19.11 -82.09
C GLY A 80 46.66 -18.51 -81.56
N GLN A 81 45.72 -18.18 -82.44
CA GLN A 81 44.40 -17.68 -82.07
C GLN A 81 43.57 -18.73 -81.33
N ALA A 82 43.55 -19.99 -81.80
CA ALA A 82 42.87 -21.09 -81.13
C ALA A 82 43.43 -21.33 -79.72
N SER A 83 44.76 -21.26 -79.53
CA SER A 83 45.39 -21.38 -78.21
C SER A 83 45.00 -20.24 -77.26
N ARG A 84 44.88 -19.01 -77.76
CA ARG A 84 44.38 -17.87 -76.96
C ARG A 84 42.93 -18.06 -76.54
N ILE A 85 42.05 -18.41 -77.47
CA ILE A 85 40.63 -18.67 -77.20
C ILE A 85 40.47 -19.82 -76.19
N GLN A 86 41.31 -20.85 -76.28
CA GLN A 86 41.29 -21.96 -75.32
C GLN A 86 41.67 -21.51 -73.90
N LYS A 87 42.69 -20.65 -73.76
CA LYS A 87 43.04 -20.07 -72.45
C LYS A 87 41.94 -19.15 -71.91
N GLU A 88 41.32 -18.35 -72.77
CA GLU A 88 40.19 -17.50 -72.38
C GLU A 88 38.98 -18.34 -71.93
N LYS A 89 38.70 -19.45 -72.61
CA LYS A 89 37.67 -20.42 -72.21
C LYS A 89 37.98 -21.03 -70.84
N GLU A 90 39.22 -21.45 -70.59
CA GLU A 90 39.63 -22.01 -69.30
C GLU A 90 39.51 -20.98 -68.17
N ALA A 91 39.88 -19.72 -68.43
CA ALA A 91 39.70 -18.63 -67.46
C ALA A 91 38.21 -18.36 -67.17
N ALA A 92 37.38 -18.27 -68.21
CA ALA A 92 35.94 -18.10 -68.05
C ALA A 92 35.28 -19.26 -67.30
N GLN A 93 35.77 -20.49 -67.52
CA GLN A 93 35.32 -21.69 -66.81
C GLN A 93 35.63 -21.59 -65.30
N MET A 94 36.85 -21.19 -64.94
CA MET A 94 37.25 -20.99 -63.54
C MET A 94 36.41 -19.90 -62.86
N ASP A 95 36.09 -18.82 -63.56
CA ASP A 95 35.24 -17.77 -63.01
C ASP A 95 33.79 -18.25 -62.83
N LEU A 96 33.26 -19.05 -63.76
CA LEU A 96 31.95 -19.70 -63.62
C LEU A 96 31.87 -20.58 -62.36
N ASP A 97 32.91 -21.38 -62.10
CA ASP A 97 32.97 -22.23 -60.91
C ASP A 97 33.03 -21.38 -59.63
N ARG A 98 33.80 -20.28 -59.61
CA ARG A 98 33.82 -19.34 -58.48
C ARG A 98 32.46 -18.68 -58.23
N TYR A 99 31.73 -18.34 -59.29
CA TYR A 99 30.38 -17.77 -59.16
C TYR A 99 29.37 -18.80 -58.65
N ARG A 100 29.48 -20.07 -59.04
CA ARG A 100 28.68 -21.16 -58.45
C ARG A 100 28.93 -21.32 -56.97
N ASP A 101 30.19 -21.39 -56.54
CA ASP A 101 30.54 -21.51 -55.12
C ASP A 101 29.99 -20.33 -54.30
N LYS A 102 30.03 -19.11 -54.86
CA LYS A 102 29.43 -17.93 -54.25
C LYS A 102 27.91 -18.05 -54.15
N ALA A 103 27.25 -18.52 -55.20
CA ALA A 103 25.80 -18.71 -55.22
C ALA A 103 25.36 -19.75 -54.17
N GLU A 104 26.05 -20.88 -54.04
CA GLU A 104 25.75 -21.91 -53.03
C GLU A 104 25.94 -21.38 -51.60
N LYS A 105 26.98 -20.58 -51.35
CA LYS A 105 27.19 -19.93 -50.05
C LYS A 105 26.09 -18.92 -49.72
N LEU A 106 25.70 -18.09 -50.69
CA LEU A 106 24.61 -17.13 -50.51
C LEU A 106 23.28 -17.85 -50.26
N GLN A 107 23.02 -18.95 -50.97
CA GLN A 107 21.83 -19.77 -50.78
C GLN A 107 21.79 -20.41 -49.38
N SER A 108 22.92 -20.89 -48.89
CA SER A 108 23.06 -21.42 -47.52
C SER A 108 22.83 -20.34 -46.45
N SER A 109 23.36 -19.14 -46.67
CA SER A 109 23.13 -17.98 -45.79
C SER A 109 21.64 -17.57 -45.77
N LEU A 110 21.00 -17.54 -46.94
CA LEU A 110 19.59 -17.19 -47.09
C LEU A 110 18.69 -18.22 -46.39
N ALA A 111 18.99 -19.52 -46.50
CA ALA A 111 18.29 -20.57 -45.77
C ALA A 111 18.43 -20.42 -44.24
N ARG A 112 19.61 -20.03 -43.75
CA ARG A 112 19.82 -19.74 -42.33
C ARG A 112 19.02 -18.53 -41.87
N LEU A 113 19.03 -17.44 -42.63
CA LEU A 113 18.25 -16.24 -42.34
C LEU A 113 16.74 -16.51 -42.34
N GLN A 114 16.25 -17.36 -43.25
CA GLN A 114 14.85 -17.80 -43.25
C GLN A 114 14.49 -18.54 -41.96
N LYS A 115 15.34 -19.46 -41.50
CA LYS A 115 15.13 -20.17 -40.24
C LYS A 115 15.17 -19.25 -39.03
N GLU A 116 16.09 -18.28 -39.00
CA GLU A 116 16.15 -17.26 -37.94
C GLU A 116 14.90 -16.37 -37.97
N ARG A 117 14.40 -15.99 -39.15
CA ARG A 117 13.13 -15.27 -39.32
C ARG A 117 11.94 -16.07 -38.78
N ASP A 118 11.86 -17.36 -39.09
CA ASP A 118 10.77 -18.22 -38.62
C ASP A 118 10.75 -18.32 -37.08
N VAL A 119 11.92 -18.49 -36.46
CA VAL A 119 12.05 -18.51 -34.99
C VAL A 119 11.62 -17.17 -34.36
N LEU A 120 12.04 -16.05 -34.95
CA LEU A 120 11.62 -14.72 -34.46
C LEU A 120 10.12 -14.47 -34.64
N CYS A 121 9.50 -15.00 -35.70
CA CYS A 121 8.05 -14.96 -35.87
C CYS A 121 7.33 -15.74 -34.78
N ASP A 122 7.78 -16.97 -34.46
CA ASP A 122 7.21 -17.77 -33.37
C ASP A 122 7.37 -17.09 -32.00
N GLU A 123 8.50 -16.44 -31.75
CA GLU A 123 8.74 -15.66 -30.52
C GLU A 123 7.82 -14.44 -30.43
N LEU A 124 7.61 -13.72 -31.53
CA LEU A 124 6.68 -12.59 -31.60
C LEU A 124 5.25 -13.03 -31.32
N GLU A 125 4.82 -14.18 -31.84
CA GLU A 125 3.47 -14.70 -31.61
C GLU A 125 3.27 -15.07 -30.13
N LYS A 126 4.24 -15.74 -29.50
CA LYS A 126 4.21 -16.01 -28.04
C LYS A 126 4.20 -14.74 -27.19
N LEU A 127 4.93 -13.70 -27.59
CA LEU A 127 4.92 -12.42 -26.91
C LEU A 127 3.56 -11.72 -27.06
N LYS A 128 2.92 -11.84 -28.23
CA LYS A 128 1.58 -11.32 -28.48
C LYS A 128 0.53 -12.03 -27.61
N GLU A 129 0.54 -13.36 -27.53
CA GLU A 129 -0.34 -14.13 -26.65
C GLU A 129 -0.18 -13.74 -25.17
N LYS A 130 1.07 -13.56 -24.71
CA LYS A 130 1.35 -13.06 -23.35
C LYS A 130 0.81 -11.64 -23.15
N SER A 131 0.98 -10.75 -24.11
CA SER A 131 0.44 -9.39 -24.08
C SER A 131 -1.10 -9.41 -23.97
N GLU A 132 -1.77 -10.20 -24.80
CA GLU A 132 -3.23 -10.34 -24.77
C GLU A 132 -3.73 -10.92 -23.44
N SER A 133 -3.03 -11.92 -22.89
CA SER A 133 -3.34 -12.50 -21.57
C SER A 133 -3.17 -11.48 -20.44
N THR A 134 -2.06 -10.72 -20.44
CA THR A 134 -1.84 -9.66 -19.44
C THR A 134 -2.86 -8.53 -19.55
N GLN A 135 -3.27 -8.16 -20.77
CA GLN A 135 -4.32 -7.17 -21.02
C GLN A 135 -5.69 -7.66 -20.51
N SER A 136 -6.03 -8.93 -20.70
CA SER A 136 -7.26 -9.54 -20.17
C SER A 136 -7.28 -9.52 -18.63
N ASN A 137 -6.16 -9.87 -17.99
CA ASN A 137 -6.04 -9.80 -16.52
C ASN A 137 -6.15 -8.36 -16.00
N ALA A 138 -5.57 -7.38 -16.69
CA ALA A 138 -5.69 -5.97 -16.32
C ALA A 138 -7.16 -5.50 -16.35
N LEU A 139 -7.92 -5.88 -17.38
CA LEU A 139 -9.35 -5.58 -17.47
C LEU A 139 -10.17 -6.25 -16.35
N LYS A 140 -9.80 -7.47 -15.95
CA LYS A 140 -10.43 -8.16 -14.82
C LYS A 140 -10.20 -7.41 -13.51
N TYR A 141 -8.95 -7.06 -13.20
CA TYR A 141 -8.61 -6.29 -12.00
C TYR A 141 -9.25 -4.90 -11.98
N GLN A 142 -9.41 -4.27 -13.15
CA GLN A 142 -10.13 -3.01 -13.26
C GLN A 142 -11.61 -3.15 -12.85
N ARG A 143 -12.29 -4.21 -13.31
CA ARG A 143 -13.69 -4.49 -12.90
C ARG A 143 -13.81 -4.80 -11.42
N GLU A 144 -12.88 -5.58 -10.86
CA GLU A 144 -12.85 -5.90 -9.43
C GLU A 144 -12.62 -4.64 -8.58
N ARG A 145 -11.72 -3.75 -9.00
CA ARG A 145 -11.51 -2.45 -8.35
C ARG A 145 -12.79 -1.61 -8.37
N ASP A 146 -13.46 -1.52 -9.51
CA ASP A 146 -14.69 -0.75 -9.63
C ASP A 146 -15.81 -1.35 -8.76
N ALA A 147 -15.89 -2.69 -8.65
CA ALA A 147 -16.81 -3.36 -7.72
C ALA A 147 -16.52 -3.02 -6.25
N ILE A 148 -15.25 -3.14 -5.82
CA ILE A 148 -14.83 -2.80 -4.44
C ILE A 148 -15.11 -1.31 -4.14
N GLN A 149 -14.92 -0.44 -5.13
CA GLN A 149 -15.23 0.99 -5.00
C GLN A 149 -16.73 1.20 -4.70
N THR A 150 -17.62 0.52 -5.41
CA THR A 150 -19.07 0.60 -5.14
C THR A 150 -19.46 0.01 -3.78
N GLU A 151 -18.83 -1.09 -3.35
CA GLU A 151 -19.06 -1.65 -2.01
C GLU A 151 -18.61 -0.68 -0.91
N LEU A 152 -17.48 0.00 -1.10
CA LEU A 152 -16.98 1.01 -0.18
C LEU A 152 -17.97 2.19 -0.05
N GLU A 153 -18.58 2.65 -1.14
CA GLU A 153 -19.60 3.71 -1.12
C GLU A 153 -20.84 3.27 -0.31
N VAL A 154 -21.32 2.05 -0.52
CA VAL A 154 -22.44 1.50 0.26
C VAL A 154 -22.11 1.38 1.74
N VAL A 155 -20.88 0.97 2.09
CA VAL A 155 -20.44 0.90 3.49
C VAL A 155 -20.35 2.29 4.10
N LYS A 156 -19.87 3.31 3.37
CA LYS A 156 -19.85 4.70 3.82
C LYS A 156 -21.25 5.23 4.11
N GLU A 157 -22.21 5.04 3.19
CA GLU A 157 -23.59 5.46 3.42
C GLU A 157 -24.22 4.77 4.64
N ARG A 158 -23.94 3.47 4.84
CA ARG A 158 -24.41 2.73 6.02
C ARG A 158 -23.79 3.27 7.31
N TRP A 159 -22.49 3.57 7.28
CA TRP A 159 -21.79 4.14 8.42
C TRP A 159 -22.32 5.53 8.77
N GLU A 160 -22.55 6.39 7.77
CA GLU A 160 -23.13 7.73 7.97
C GLU A 160 -24.53 7.65 8.60
N LYS A 161 -25.39 6.74 8.12
CA LYS A 161 -26.71 6.49 8.71
C LYS A 161 -26.61 5.98 10.14
N ALA A 162 -25.71 5.04 10.42
CA ALA A 162 -25.47 4.53 11.76
C ALA A 162 -24.95 5.63 12.71
N HIS A 163 -24.06 6.48 12.21
CA HIS A 163 -23.52 7.61 12.96
C HIS A 163 -24.61 8.65 13.28
N GLN A 164 -25.50 8.97 12.34
CA GLN A 164 -26.65 9.85 12.57
C GLN A 164 -27.61 9.27 13.62
N ILE A 165 -27.89 7.96 13.56
CA ILE A 165 -28.72 7.27 14.56
C ILE A 165 -28.05 7.32 15.93
N HIS A 166 -26.74 7.07 16.00
CA HIS A 166 -25.98 7.13 17.25
C HIS A 166 -26.03 8.54 17.87
N GLN A 167 -25.84 9.59 17.08
CA GLN A 167 -25.94 10.97 17.55
C GLN A 167 -27.33 11.28 18.09
N LYS A 168 -28.39 10.81 17.43
CA LYS A 168 -29.76 10.97 17.91
C LYS A 168 -30.01 10.26 19.24
N LEU A 169 -29.58 8.99 19.34
CA LEU A 169 -29.67 8.23 20.60
C LEU A 169 -28.84 8.86 21.72
N GLN A 170 -27.73 9.49 21.39
CA GLN A 170 -26.89 10.21 22.34
C GLN A 170 -27.63 11.43 22.92
N MET A 171 -28.31 12.21 22.06
CA MET A 171 -29.15 13.33 22.50
C MET A 171 -30.32 12.84 23.37
N GLU A 172 -31.03 11.77 22.95
CA GLU A 172 -32.12 11.19 23.74
C GLU A 172 -31.67 10.67 25.11
N ARG A 173 -30.45 10.10 25.19
CA ARG A 173 -29.83 9.71 26.45
C ARG A 173 -29.54 10.94 27.33
N ASP A 174 -28.98 12.00 26.77
CA ASP A 174 -28.66 13.22 27.53
C ASP A 174 -29.93 13.87 28.08
N ASP A 175 -30.99 13.94 27.27
CA ASP A 175 -32.31 14.41 27.72
C ASP A 175 -32.85 13.55 28.88
N ALA A 176 -32.78 12.22 28.77
CA ALA A 176 -33.21 11.32 29.84
C ALA A 176 -32.38 11.46 31.13
N VAL A 177 -31.06 11.70 31.00
CA VAL A 177 -30.18 11.97 32.16
C VAL A 177 -30.59 13.28 32.85
N THR A 178 -30.85 14.34 32.07
CA THR A 178 -31.34 15.60 32.66
C THR A 178 -32.68 15.44 33.35
N GLU A 179 -33.60 14.63 32.79
CA GLU A 179 -34.88 14.33 33.42
C GLU A 179 -34.70 13.56 34.75
N ILE A 180 -33.79 12.58 34.79
CA ILE A 180 -33.45 11.85 36.02
C ILE A 180 -32.92 12.81 37.08
N ASP A 181 -32.06 13.76 36.74
CA ASP A 181 -31.51 14.71 37.71
C ASP A 181 -32.57 15.67 38.25
N ILE A 182 -33.49 16.14 37.39
CA ILE A 182 -34.67 16.91 37.83
C ILE A 182 -35.54 16.08 38.79
N LEU A 183 -35.73 14.79 38.52
CA LEU A 183 -36.50 13.90 39.38
C LEU A 183 -35.80 13.64 40.73
N LYS A 184 -34.47 13.52 40.75
CA LYS A 184 -33.69 13.43 41.99
C LYS A 184 -33.83 14.68 42.83
N GLU A 185 -33.70 15.87 42.24
CA GLU A 185 -33.91 17.12 42.99
C GLU A 185 -35.32 17.22 43.59
N LYS A 186 -36.34 16.77 42.85
CA LYS A 186 -37.72 16.70 43.35
C LYS A 186 -37.84 15.71 44.51
N LEU A 187 -37.19 14.56 44.41
CA LEU A 187 -37.16 13.56 45.49
C LEU A 187 -36.46 14.12 46.73
N ASP A 188 -35.31 14.77 46.59
CA ASP A 188 -34.58 15.38 47.71
C ASP A 188 -35.40 16.48 48.39
N LYS A 189 -36.09 17.32 47.60
CA LYS A 189 -37.03 18.32 48.14
C LYS A 189 -38.19 17.66 48.90
N ALA A 190 -38.74 16.56 48.39
CA ALA A 190 -39.80 15.81 49.07
C ALA A 190 -39.32 15.13 50.35
N LEU A 191 -38.11 14.54 50.33
CA LEU A 191 -37.48 13.94 51.51
C LEU A 191 -37.20 15.00 52.59
N TYR A 192 -36.67 16.16 52.20
CA TYR A 192 -36.46 17.28 53.11
C TYR A 192 -37.78 17.78 53.73
N ALA A 193 -38.82 17.95 52.92
CA ALA A 193 -40.14 18.34 53.41
C ALA A 193 -40.74 17.28 54.37
N SER A 194 -40.58 15.99 54.05
CA SER A 194 -41.00 14.88 54.91
C SER A 194 -40.23 14.87 56.23
N GLN A 195 -38.91 15.09 56.20
CA GLN A 195 -38.09 15.14 57.41
C GLN A 195 -38.51 16.30 58.30
N LYS A 196 -38.77 17.48 57.72
CA LYS A 196 -39.28 18.62 58.46
C LYS A 196 -40.61 18.32 59.16
N LEU A 197 -41.53 17.62 58.50
CA LEU A 197 -42.80 17.18 59.10
C LEU A 197 -42.59 16.17 60.24
N ILE A 198 -41.58 15.30 60.13
CA ILE A 198 -41.20 14.38 61.21
C ILE A 198 -40.71 15.17 62.42
N ASP A 199 -39.83 16.15 62.23
CA ASP A 199 -39.31 16.99 63.30
C ASP A 199 -40.42 17.82 63.98
N GLU A 200 -41.36 18.36 63.19
CA GLU A 200 -42.57 19.05 63.68
C GLU A 200 -43.48 18.10 64.50
N LYS A 201 -43.64 16.85 64.06
CA LYS A 201 -44.37 15.82 64.81
C LYS A 201 -43.67 15.49 66.13
N GLU A 202 -42.35 15.34 66.15
CA GLU A 202 -41.58 15.04 67.36
C GLU A 202 -41.64 16.19 68.37
N THR A 203 -41.54 17.43 67.90
CA THR A 203 -41.68 18.61 68.75
C THR A 203 -43.08 18.70 69.35
N SER A 204 -44.14 18.50 68.55
CA SER A 204 -45.51 18.41 69.04
C SER A 204 -45.70 17.26 70.05
N THR A 205 -45.07 16.11 69.81
CA THR A 205 -45.11 14.96 70.75
C THR A 205 -44.49 15.32 72.09
N LYS A 206 -43.32 15.98 72.10
CA LYS A 206 -42.67 16.47 73.32
C LYS A 206 -43.52 17.51 74.06
N GLU A 207 -44.27 18.35 73.34
CA GLU A 207 -45.22 19.28 73.95
C GLU A 207 -46.41 18.56 74.59
N PHE A 208 -46.95 17.52 73.93
CA PHE A 208 -47.98 16.67 74.52
C PHE A 208 -47.49 15.94 75.77
N GLU A 209 -46.27 15.40 75.77
CA GLU A 209 -45.65 14.79 76.96
C GLU A 209 -45.55 15.78 78.12
N LYS A 210 -45.06 17.00 77.86
CA LYS A 210 -45.02 18.07 78.89
C LYS A 210 -46.40 18.42 79.42
N MET A 211 -47.42 18.42 78.56
CA MET A 211 -48.81 18.65 78.96
C MET A 211 -49.35 17.49 79.81
N LEU A 212 -49.02 16.25 79.48
CA LEU A 212 -49.34 15.08 80.29
C LEU A 212 -48.69 15.17 81.68
N GLU A 213 -47.40 15.54 81.77
CA GLU A 213 -46.77 15.73 83.08
C GLU A 213 -47.44 16.84 83.92
N LYS A 214 -47.88 17.93 83.27
CA LYS A 214 -48.63 19.00 83.97
C LYS A 214 -49.98 18.48 84.46
N TYR A 215 -50.66 17.69 83.64
CA TYR A 215 -51.91 17.03 84.01
C TYR A 215 -51.70 16.10 85.22
N ASP A 216 -50.66 15.26 85.21
CA ASP A 216 -50.34 14.37 86.34
C ASP A 216 -50.00 15.15 87.61
N ARG A 217 -49.26 16.27 87.50
CA ARG A 217 -48.98 17.15 88.66
C ARG A 217 -50.27 17.78 89.21
N ALA A 218 -51.14 18.27 88.35
CA ALA A 218 -52.44 18.83 88.76
C ALA A 218 -53.34 17.76 89.38
N GLN A 219 -53.35 16.55 88.82
CA GLN A 219 -54.12 15.42 89.36
C GLN A 219 -53.60 15.00 90.74
N ASN A 220 -52.28 14.94 90.94
CA ASN A 220 -51.69 14.72 92.25
C ASN A 220 -52.06 15.81 93.27
N GLU A 221 -52.13 17.07 92.83
CA GLU A 221 -52.54 18.18 93.70
C GLU A 221 -54.03 18.09 94.06
N ILE A 222 -54.89 17.71 93.12
CA ILE A 222 -56.30 17.41 93.38
C ILE A 222 -56.40 16.32 94.46
N TYR A 223 -55.65 15.21 94.36
CA TYR A 223 -55.64 14.17 95.38
C TYR A 223 -55.19 14.69 96.77
N ARG A 224 -54.17 15.55 96.83
CA ARG A 224 -53.74 16.17 98.11
C ARG A 224 -54.81 17.09 98.69
N LEU A 225 -55.41 17.93 97.86
CA LEU A 225 -56.50 18.83 98.27
C LEU A 225 -57.71 18.02 98.74
N GLN A 226 -58.02 16.91 98.09
CA GLN A 226 -59.09 16.01 98.48
C GLN A 226 -58.85 15.42 99.87
N SER A 227 -57.64 14.92 100.15
CA SER A 227 -57.27 14.44 101.49
C SER A 227 -57.32 15.55 102.57
N ARG A 228 -56.95 16.79 102.21
CA ARG A 228 -57.10 17.94 103.11
C ARG A 228 -58.56 18.27 103.38
N VAL A 229 -59.43 18.19 102.37
CA VAL A 229 -60.88 18.36 102.51
C VAL A 229 -61.43 17.29 103.44
N ASP A 230 -61.09 16.01 103.24
CA ASP A 230 -61.54 14.90 104.11
C ASP A 230 -61.12 15.13 105.58
N THR A 231 -59.90 15.64 105.80
CA THR A 231 -59.40 15.98 107.14
C THR A 231 -60.20 17.14 107.74
N ALA A 232 -60.43 18.21 106.98
CA ALA A 232 -61.22 19.36 107.42
C ALA A 232 -62.69 18.99 107.69
N GLU A 233 -63.27 18.07 106.92
CA GLU A 233 -64.61 17.53 107.16
C GLU A 233 -64.66 16.72 108.46
N ALA A 234 -63.64 15.91 108.76
CA ALA A 234 -63.54 15.20 110.03
C ALA A 234 -63.44 16.15 111.23
N ASP A 235 -62.62 17.20 111.12
CA ASP A 235 -62.51 18.24 112.15
C ASP A 235 -63.82 19.01 112.33
N ARG A 236 -64.50 19.35 111.22
CA ARG A 236 -65.83 19.98 111.25
C ARG A 236 -66.83 19.11 111.99
N ASN A 237 -66.90 17.82 111.69
CA ASN A 237 -67.80 16.87 112.37
C ASN A 237 -67.50 16.76 113.87
N ARG A 238 -66.22 16.78 114.25
CA ARG A 238 -65.81 16.78 115.67
C ARG A 238 -66.27 18.07 116.39
N LEU A 239 -66.03 19.23 115.77
CA LEU A 239 -66.44 20.52 116.31
C LEU A 239 -67.97 20.64 116.39
N GLU A 240 -68.69 20.05 115.45
CA GLU A 240 -70.16 19.97 115.46
C GLU A 240 -70.65 19.19 116.69
N VAL A 241 -70.04 18.05 117.00
CA VAL A 241 -70.33 17.29 118.24
C VAL A 241 -69.98 18.08 119.50
N GLU A 242 -68.84 18.78 119.53
CA GLU A 242 -68.46 19.64 120.66
C GLU A 242 -69.45 20.81 120.85
N ALA A 243 -69.94 21.40 119.75
CA ALA A 243 -70.95 22.45 119.77
C ALA A 243 -72.31 21.93 120.26
N GLU A 244 -72.76 20.76 119.82
CA GLU A 244 -73.98 20.11 120.33
C GLU A 244 -73.88 19.82 121.82
N ARG A 245 -72.71 19.35 122.29
CA ARG A 245 -72.44 19.13 123.72
C ARG A 245 -72.49 20.42 124.52
N SER A 246 -71.91 21.50 124.00
CA SER A 246 -71.95 22.84 124.60
C SER A 246 -73.38 23.39 124.65
N ALA A 247 -74.16 23.21 123.57
CA ALA A 247 -75.55 23.60 123.50
C ALA A 247 -76.42 22.83 124.52
N LEU A 248 -76.18 21.52 124.69
CA LEU A 248 -76.85 20.72 125.73
C LEU A 248 -76.50 21.21 127.14
N ALA A 249 -75.24 21.57 127.38
CA ALA A 249 -74.80 22.15 128.66
C ALA A 249 -75.46 23.51 128.91
N ALA A 250 -75.53 24.37 127.90
CA ALA A 250 -76.23 25.66 127.98
C ALA A 250 -77.74 25.48 128.21
N SER A 251 -78.37 24.47 127.60
CA SER A 251 -79.78 24.15 127.84
C SER A 251 -80.01 23.68 129.29
N LYS A 252 -79.11 22.86 129.85
CA LYS A 252 -79.16 22.48 131.27
C LYS A 252 -79.02 23.70 132.19
N ALA A 253 -78.08 24.59 131.90
CA ALA A 253 -77.90 25.83 132.67
C ALA A 253 -79.15 26.74 132.62
N ARG A 254 -79.86 26.79 131.48
CA ARG A 254 -81.14 27.50 131.36
C ARG A 254 -82.28 26.84 132.15
N GLU A 255 -82.33 25.51 132.19
CA GLU A 255 -83.30 24.75 133.00
C GLU A 255 -83.07 24.99 134.51
N ASP A 256 -81.80 25.00 134.95
CA ASP A 256 -81.43 25.29 136.33
C ASP A 256 -81.74 26.76 136.68
N LEU A 257 -81.52 27.70 135.76
CA LEU A 257 -81.94 29.10 135.92
C LEU A 257 -83.46 29.23 136.04
N ARG A 258 -84.24 28.43 135.29
CA ARG A 258 -85.71 28.43 135.38
C ARG A 258 -86.20 27.96 136.75
N LYS A 259 -85.56 26.95 137.35
CA LYS A 259 -85.85 26.51 138.72
C LYS A 259 -85.52 27.59 139.76
N MET A 260 -84.37 28.25 139.62
CA MET A 260 -84.00 29.39 140.48
C MET A 260 -84.96 30.58 140.31
N GLN A 261 -85.48 30.80 139.10
CA GLN A 261 -86.49 31.83 138.83
C GLN A 261 -87.84 31.47 139.47
N GLU A 262 -88.29 30.22 139.43
CA GLU A 262 -89.49 29.75 140.14
C GLU A 262 -89.37 29.92 141.68
N GLU A 263 -88.17 29.70 142.24
CA GLU A 263 -87.87 30.00 143.65
C GLU A 263 -87.87 31.51 143.95
N THR A 264 -87.33 32.32 143.04
CA THR A 264 -87.34 33.80 143.16
C THR A 264 -88.76 34.35 143.09
N THR A 265 -89.64 33.78 142.25
CA THR A 265 -91.03 34.22 142.11
C THR A 265 -91.84 33.94 143.38
N ARG A 266 -91.59 32.81 144.07
CA ARG A 266 -92.16 32.51 145.40
C ARG A 266 -91.70 33.48 146.50
N LEU A 267 -90.46 33.98 146.43
CA LEU A 267 -89.92 34.96 147.36
C LEU A 267 -90.42 36.39 147.04
N GLN A 268 -90.66 36.71 145.76
CA GLN A 268 -91.22 37.98 145.30
C GLN A 268 -92.66 38.22 145.81
N GLU A 269 -93.52 37.18 145.82
CA GLU A 269 -94.88 37.23 146.39
C GLU A 269 -94.94 37.39 147.92
N ALA A 270 -93.81 37.14 148.62
CA ALA A 270 -93.65 37.39 150.04
C ALA A 270 -93.19 38.83 150.33
N CYS A 271 -92.36 39.41 149.46
CA CYS A 271 -91.84 40.77 149.58
C CYS A 271 -92.86 41.87 149.19
N ASP A 272 -93.79 41.61 148.27
CA ASP A 272 -94.82 42.59 147.86
C ASP A 272 -95.86 42.90 148.96
N ARG A 273 -95.93 42.10 150.02
CA ARG A 273 -96.72 42.41 151.23
C ARG A 273 -96.00 43.30 152.26
N ALA A 274 -94.67 43.42 152.19
CA ALA A 274 -93.89 44.19 153.15
C ALA A 274 -93.66 45.66 152.72
N ALA A 275 -93.82 45.98 151.43
CA ALA A 275 -93.48 47.29 150.88
C ALA A 275 -94.59 48.37 150.94
N MET A 276 -95.68 48.15 151.68
CA MET A 276 -96.68 49.20 152.01
C MET A 276 -96.37 49.98 153.30
N GLN A 277 -95.24 49.72 153.98
CA GLN A 277 -94.72 50.62 155.02
C GLN A 277 -93.33 51.12 154.67
N LEU A 278 -93.24 52.44 154.61
CA LEU A 278 -92.05 53.27 154.81
C LEU A 278 -90.84 52.89 153.93
N GLY A 279 -90.53 53.66 152.89
CA GLY A 279 -90.43 55.11 152.97
C GLY A 279 -89.14 55.51 153.69
N ARG A 280 -88.20 55.95 152.85
CA ARG A 280 -87.05 56.82 153.14
C ARG A 280 -85.85 56.16 153.83
N SER A 281 -84.80 55.94 153.05
CA SER A 281 -83.75 56.97 152.99
C SER A 281 -82.93 56.87 151.71
N LYS A 282 -82.93 57.98 150.97
CA LYS A 282 -81.83 58.40 150.09
C LYS A 282 -80.72 58.99 150.96
N GLU A 283 -79.54 59.12 150.35
CA GLU A 283 -78.31 59.82 150.80
C GLU A 283 -77.51 59.03 151.84
N LEU A 284 -76.21 58.81 151.69
CA LEU A 284 -75.13 59.69 151.18
C LEU A 284 -74.06 58.78 150.53
N GLU A 285 -73.56 59.00 149.31
CA GLU A 285 -72.70 60.12 148.91
C GLU A 285 -71.55 60.35 149.89
N ASP A 286 -70.38 59.76 149.62
CA ASP A 286 -69.14 60.47 149.93
C ASP A 286 -67.96 60.02 149.06
N LYS A 287 -67.50 61.01 148.29
CA LYS A 287 -66.09 61.41 148.08
C LYS A 287 -65.15 60.53 147.27
N ALA A 288 -64.99 61.00 146.04
CA ALA A 288 -63.69 61.29 145.46
C ALA A 288 -62.64 61.75 146.50
N LYS A 289 -61.45 61.16 146.43
CA LYS A 289 -60.15 61.86 146.34
C LYS A 289 -58.99 60.87 146.31
N GLU A 290 -58.39 60.75 145.12
CA GLU A 290 -57.00 60.37 144.77
C GLU A 290 -57.07 59.95 143.28
N ASP A 291 -57.32 60.82 142.31
CA ASP A 291 -56.71 62.12 142.05
C ASP A 291 -55.18 62.12 142.15
N VAL A 292 -54.58 62.20 140.96
CA VAL A 292 -53.71 63.33 140.56
C VAL A 292 -52.19 63.07 140.46
N ASP A 293 -51.63 61.97 140.99
CA ASP A 293 -50.17 61.74 140.88
C ASP A 293 -49.67 60.94 139.66
N MET A 294 -50.47 60.03 139.06
CA MET A 294 -49.99 59.17 137.95
C MET A 294 -49.81 59.84 136.57
N ILE A 295 -50.23 61.11 136.40
CA ILE A 295 -50.21 61.79 135.09
C ILE A 295 -48.96 62.66 134.91
N ARG A 296 -48.28 63.06 136.00
CA ARG A 296 -47.02 63.83 135.91
C ARG A 296 -45.81 62.96 135.51
N GLU A 297 -45.80 61.67 135.86
CA GLU A 297 -44.70 60.74 135.54
C GLU A 297 -44.72 60.22 134.10
N ARG A 298 -45.86 60.32 133.41
CA ARG A 298 -46.01 59.90 132.00
C ARG A 298 -45.56 60.95 130.97
N LEU A 299 -45.44 62.22 131.36
CA LEU A 299 -45.06 63.31 130.45
C LEU A 299 -43.53 63.43 130.28
N ASP A 300 -42.75 63.22 131.34
CA ASP A 300 -41.27 63.29 131.29
C ASP A 300 -40.64 62.12 130.49
N LYS A 301 -41.28 60.96 130.47
CA LYS A 301 -40.85 59.77 129.70
C LYS A 301 -41.07 59.94 128.19
N CYS A 302 -42.14 60.64 127.80
CA CYS A 302 -42.45 60.91 126.40
C CYS A 302 -41.54 62.01 125.79
N GLN A 303 -40.97 62.88 126.63
CA GLN A 303 -40.04 63.94 126.22
C GLN A 303 -38.59 63.45 126.00
N THR A 304 -38.20 62.35 126.65
CA THR A 304 -36.87 61.72 126.47
C THR A 304 -36.83 60.82 125.23
N ASP A 305 -37.92 60.13 124.91
CA ASP A 305 -38.01 59.26 123.72
C ASP A 305 -38.03 60.06 122.40
N LEU A 306 -38.55 61.30 122.40
CA LEU A 306 -38.50 62.18 121.23
C LEU A 306 -37.08 62.67 120.88
N ARG A 307 -36.20 62.85 121.89
CA ARG A 307 -34.78 63.21 121.68
C ARG A 307 -33.94 62.03 121.19
N ARG A 308 -34.29 60.79 121.58
CA ARG A 308 -33.64 59.55 121.09
C ARG A 308 -33.99 59.27 119.63
N ALA A 309 -35.27 59.40 119.27
CA ALA A 309 -35.74 59.23 117.89
C ALA A 309 -35.17 60.29 116.92
N GLN A 310 -34.86 61.50 117.42
CA GLN A 310 -34.18 62.54 116.63
C GLN A 310 -32.70 62.23 116.40
N SER A 311 -32.00 61.67 117.39
CA SER A 311 -30.60 61.23 117.23
C SER A 311 -30.45 59.98 116.34
N GLU A 312 -31.43 59.06 116.35
CA GLU A 312 -31.44 57.89 115.45
C GLU A 312 -31.72 58.28 114.00
N LYS A 313 -32.52 59.32 113.76
CA LYS A 313 -32.77 59.88 112.42
C LYS A 313 -31.51 60.52 111.83
N GLU A 314 -30.73 61.25 112.62
CA GLU A 314 -29.47 61.86 112.18
C GLU A 314 -28.39 60.81 111.85
N ASN A 315 -28.32 59.71 112.62
CA ASN A 315 -27.43 58.58 112.32
C ASN A 315 -27.82 57.83 111.02
N GLN A 316 -29.12 57.59 110.80
CA GLN A 316 -29.58 56.95 109.56
C GLN A 316 -29.40 57.84 108.33
N GLN A 317 -29.49 59.17 108.50
CA GLN A 317 -29.23 60.12 107.43
C GLN A 317 -27.74 60.19 107.06
N ALA A 318 -26.83 60.07 108.04
CA ALA A 318 -25.39 59.94 107.79
C ALA A 318 -25.01 58.59 107.13
N GLU A 319 -25.69 57.49 107.46
CA GLU A 319 -25.48 56.19 106.78
C GLU A 319 -25.97 56.20 105.33
N LEU A 320 -27.08 56.87 105.04
CA LEU A 320 -27.58 57.05 103.66
C LEU A 320 -26.61 57.87 102.81
N GLU A 321 -26.01 58.93 103.34
CA GLU A 321 -25.00 59.73 102.64
C GLU A 321 -23.72 58.90 102.37
N ARG A 322 -23.31 58.04 103.30
CA ARG A 322 -22.16 57.14 103.14
C ARG A 322 -22.41 56.06 102.08
N LEU A 323 -23.58 55.42 102.09
CA LEU A 323 -23.97 54.40 101.10
C LEU A 323 -24.15 55.01 99.71
N THR A 324 -24.65 56.23 99.61
CA THR A 324 -24.75 56.96 98.34
C THR A 324 -23.35 57.24 97.77
N TYR A 325 -22.40 57.65 98.61
CA TYR A 325 -21.00 57.84 98.19
C TYR A 325 -20.29 56.53 97.79
N GLU A 326 -20.54 55.42 98.50
CA GLU A 326 -20.02 54.10 98.13
C GLU A 326 -20.62 53.58 96.80
N LEU A 327 -21.90 53.84 96.56
CA LEU A 327 -22.57 53.52 95.30
C LEU A 327 -22.01 54.33 94.13
N ASP A 328 -21.84 55.64 94.30
CA ASP A 328 -21.24 56.53 93.29
C ASP A 328 -19.78 56.15 93.00
N ARG A 329 -19.01 55.72 94.01
CA ARG A 329 -17.64 55.23 93.83
C ARG A 329 -17.59 53.92 93.04
N SER A 330 -18.50 52.99 93.33
CA SER A 330 -18.61 51.71 92.61
C SER A 330 -19.05 51.92 91.15
N HIS A 331 -20.02 52.80 90.92
CA HIS A 331 -20.49 53.18 89.59
C HIS A 331 -19.38 53.84 88.75
N ASN A 332 -18.57 54.72 89.36
CA ASN A 332 -17.42 55.35 88.70
C ASN A 332 -16.28 54.35 88.38
N LEU A 333 -16.08 53.32 89.20
CA LEU A 333 -15.13 52.23 88.91
C LEU A 333 -15.60 51.33 87.76
N TYR A 334 -16.89 50.97 87.76
CA TYR A 334 -17.51 50.21 86.68
C TYR A 334 -17.43 50.97 85.34
N THR A 335 -17.77 52.26 85.33
CA THR A 335 -17.71 53.11 84.13
C THR A 335 -16.29 53.19 83.56
N LYS A 336 -15.25 53.24 84.42
CA LYS A 336 -13.84 53.21 83.99
C LYS A 336 -13.41 51.85 83.45
N GLN A 337 -13.90 50.76 84.02
CA GLN A 337 -13.64 49.41 83.50
C GLN A 337 -14.32 49.19 82.15
N THR A 338 -15.55 49.66 81.95
CA THR A 338 -16.25 49.60 80.66
C THR A 338 -15.50 50.40 79.59
N ALA A 339 -15.07 51.63 79.88
CA ALA A 339 -14.27 52.43 78.95
C ALA A 339 -12.93 51.78 78.58
N SER A 340 -12.28 51.09 79.53
CA SER A 340 -11.05 50.34 79.25
C SER A 340 -11.30 49.10 78.37
N LEU A 341 -12.48 48.49 78.48
CA LEU A 341 -12.87 47.31 77.70
C LEU A 341 -13.24 47.70 76.27
N ASP A 342 -13.92 48.83 76.09
CA ASP A 342 -14.23 49.40 74.78
C ASP A 342 -12.95 49.79 74.02
N SER A 343 -11.97 50.40 74.70
CA SER A 343 -10.67 50.72 74.08
C SER A 343 -9.89 49.49 73.64
N ALA A 344 -9.97 48.38 74.38
CA ALA A 344 -9.34 47.11 74.01
C ALA A 344 -10.06 46.43 72.83
N GLN A 345 -11.40 46.58 72.74
CA GLN A 345 -12.17 46.09 71.61
C GLN A 345 -11.89 46.87 70.32
N GLU A 346 -11.66 48.19 70.41
CA GLU A 346 -11.25 49.00 69.26
C GLU A 346 -9.85 48.62 68.72
N GLU A 347 -8.90 48.28 69.60
CA GLU A 347 -7.57 47.79 69.18
C GLU A 347 -7.65 46.43 68.48
N ILE A 348 -8.45 45.49 68.99
CA ILE A 348 -8.69 44.19 68.34
C ILE A 348 -9.33 44.39 66.96
N ALA A 349 -10.29 45.31 66.82
CA ALA A 349 -10.93 45.63 65.55
C ALA A 349 -9.93 46.23 64.53
N ARG A 350 -9.00 47.07 64.99
CA ARG A 350 -7.94 47.64 64.14
C ARG A 350 -6.95 46.58 63.64
N TYR A 351 -6.49 45.70 64.51
CA TYR A 351 -5.62 44.59 64.11
C TYR A 351 -6.32 43.62 63.16
N GLY A 352 -7.62 43.36 63.35
CA GLY A 352 -8.43 42.59 62.41
C GLY A 352 -8.42 43.20 61.00
N LEU A 353 -8.63 44.52 60.90
CA LEU A 353 -8.63 45.25 59.62
C LEU A 353 -7.26 45.30 58.93
N GLU A 354 -6.17 45.31 59.71
CA GLU A 354 -4.80 45.31 59.20
C GLU A 354 -4.39 43.93 58.67
N VAL A 355 -4.82 42.86 59.34
CA VAL A 355 -4.68 41.47 58.86
C VAL A 355 -5.50 41.24 57.60
N GLU A 356 -6.73 41.76 57.52
CA GLU A 356 -7.57 41.65 56.33
C GLU A 356 -6.91 42.33 55.11
N LYS A 357 -6.37 43.54 55.28
CA LYS A 357 -5.63 44.25 54.22
C LYS A 357 -4.37 43.51 53.77
N MET A 358 -3.67 42.84 54.69
CA MET A 358 -2.50 42.02 54.34
C MET A 358 -2.89 40.76 53.57
N ARG A 359 -4.02 40.12 53.93
CA ARG A 359 -4.58 39.00 53.15
C ARG A 359 -5.01 39.43 51.75
N GLU A 360 -5.71 40.56 51.64
CA GLU A 360 -6.17 41.10 50.36
C GLU A 360 -4.99 41.47 49.43
N ARG A 361 -3.89 41.97 50.00
CA ARG A 361 -2.65 42.23 49.24
C ARG A 361 -1.99 40.94 48.77
N TYR A 362 -1.91 39.93 49.64
CA TYR A 362 -1.34 38.63 49.30
C TYR A 362 -2.17 37.91 48.23
N GLU A 363 -3.50 38.01 48.29
CA GLU A 363 -4.40 37.44 47.31
C GLU A 363 -4.30 38.16 45.95
N LYS A 364 -4.13 39.49 45.96
CA LYS A 364 -3.86 40.27 44.74
C LYS A 364 -2.51 39.91 44.10
N THR A 365 -1.44 39.79 44.87
CA THR A 365 -0.14 39.36 44.33
C THR A 365 -0.15 37.90 43.88
N ALA A 366 -0.86 37.01 44.58
CA ALA A 366 -1.02 35.62 44.16
C ALA A 366 -1.83 35.50 42.85
N ALA A 367 -2.87 36.32 42.67
CA ALA A 367 -3.66 36.38 41.45
C ALA A 367 -2.86 36.97 40.27
N GLU A 368 -2.06 38.02 40.50
CA GLU A 368 -1.14 38.57 39.49
C GLU A 368 -0.07 37.54 39.07
N LEU A 369 0.46 36.76 40.03
CA LEU A 369 1.44 35.72 39.72
C LEU A 369 0.84 34.61 38.85
N ARG A 370 -0.40 34.16 39.14
CA ARG A 370 -1.12 33.18 38.30
C ARG A 370 -1.35 33.73 36.90
N ARG A 371 -1.78 34.98 36.79
CA ARG A 371 -2.02 35.62 35.49
C ARG A 371 -0.73 35.77 34.67
N LEU A 372 0.39 36.07 35.30
CA LEU A 372 1.71 36.12 34.64
C LEU A 372 2.19 34.73 34.21
N GLN A 373 1.96 33.69 35.03
CA GLN A 373 2.28 32.31 34.68
C GLN A 373 1.42 31.78 33.52
N GLU A 374 0.13 32.11 33.50
CA GLU A 374 -0.76 31.82 32.36
C GLU A 374 -0.32 32.57 31.10
N ASN A 375 0.11 33.83 31.22
CA ASN A 375 0.59 34.60 30.07
C ASN A 375 1.92 34.05 29.52
N GLU A 376 2.80 33.53 30.40
CA GLU A 376 3.98 32.78 29.98
C GLU A 376 3.64 31.44 29.34
N SER A 377 2.62 30.72 29.83
CA SER A 377 2.18 29.46 29.22
C SER A 377 1.61 29.70 27.84
N PHE A 378 0.74 30.70 27.66
CA PHE A 378 0.25 31.12 26.34
C PHE A 378 1.38 31.58 25.43
N SER A 379 2.40 32.28 25.96
CA SER A 379 3.56 32.68 25.16
C SER A 379 4.44 31.50 24.73
N ARG A 380 4.60 30.47 25.58
CA ARG A 380 5.30 29.24 25.22
C ARG A 380 4.51 28.41 24.22
N GLU A 381 3.21 28.32 24.39
CA GLU A 381 2.31 27.61 23.49
C GLU A 381 2.22 28.31 22.12
N ALA A 382 2.17 29.64 22.09
CA ALA A 382 2.27 30.42 20.86
C ALA A 382 3.63 30.23 20.15
N ARG A 383 4.74 30.10 20.88
CA ARG A 383 6.05 29.76 20.30
C ARG A 383 6.07 28.34 19.76
N ARG A 384 5.53 27.36 20.49
CA ARG A 384 5.40 25.98 20.01
C ARG A 384 4.54 25.89 18.75
N MET A 385 3.40 26.57 18.73
CA MET A 385 2.53 26.65 17.56
C MET A 385 3.22 27.34 16.39
N LYS A 386 4.06 28.37 16.65
CA LYS A 386 4.87 29.01 15.62
C LYS A 386 5.95 28.09 15.07
N ASP A 387 6.70 27.41 15.93
CA ASP A 387 7.73 26.44 15.52
C ASP A 387 7.11 25.25 14.77
N GLU A 388 5.91 24.82 15.15
CA GLU A 388 5.14 23.79 14.44
C GLU A 388 4.63 24.31 13.09
N ASN A 389 4.17 25.57 13.02
CA ASN A 389 3.81 26.21 11.75
C ASN A 389 5.02 26.35 10.83
N ASP A 390 6.19 26.73 11.36
CA ASP A 390 7.44 26.85 10.60
C ASP A 390 7.94 25.48 10.12
N ARG A 391 7.80 24.42 10.94
CA ARG A 391 8.05 23.03 10.51
C ARG A 391 7.07 22.55 9.44
N LEU A 392 5.79 22.92 9.56
CA LEU A 392 4.77 22.60 8.56
C LEU A 392 5.03 23.36 7.25
N ARG A 393 5.49 24.62 7.32
CA ARG A 393 5.96 25.40 6.17
C ARG A 393 7.17 24.76 5.52
N GLU A 394 8.17 24.34 6.30
CA GLU A 394 9.34 23.66 5.74
C GLU A 394 8.99 22.32 5.09
N LYS A 395 8.02 21.58 5.65
CA LYS A 395 7.45 20.38 5.01
C LYS A 395 6.69 20.72 3.74
N TYR A 396 5.91 21.80 3.75
CA TYR A 396 5.17 22.29 2.59
C TYR A 396 6.11 22.73 1.47
N ASP A 397 7.20 23.44 1.80
CA ASP A 397 8.25 23.85 0.87
C ASP A 397 9.00 22.63 0.30
N LYS A 398 9.28 21.62 1.13
CA LYS A 398 9.84 20.33 0.66
C LYS A 398 8.89 19.63 -0.32
N VAL A 399 7.60 19.57 0.00
CA VAL A 399 6.58 19.00 -0.91
C VAL A 399 6.46 19.83 -2.19
N ILE A 400 6.57 21.15 -2.14
CA ILE A 400 6.60 22.00 -3.33
C ILE A 400 7.83 21.68 -4.18
N VAL A 401 9.01 21.57 -3.60
CA VAL A 401 10.24 21.22 -4.33
C VAL A 401 10.15 19.81 -4.91
N GLU A 402 9.56 18.85 -4.19
CA GLU A 402 9.28 17.51 -4.71
C GLU A 402 8.29 17.56 -5.87
N LEU A 403 7.21 18.36 -5.78
CA LEU A 403 6.26 18.58 -6.86
C LEU A 403 6.89 19.30 -8.06
N GLU A 404 7.80 20.23 -7.86
CA GLU A 404 8.58 20.89 -8.92
C GLU A 404 9.55 19.91 -9.57
N ASN A 405 10.16 19.00 -8.81
CA ASN A 405 10.98 17.92 -9.34
C ASN A 405 10.14 16.90 -10.11
N PHE A 406 8.94 16.55 -9.64
CA PHE A 406 8.00 15.73 -10.38
C PHE A 406 7.52 16.43 -11.66
N ARG A 407 7.27 17.74 -11.61
CA ARG A 407 6.92 18.55 -12.78
C ARG A 407 8.08 18.60 -13.78
N GLY A 408 9.32 18.73 -13.32
CA GLY A 408 10.51 18.69 -14.15
C GLY A 408 10.74 17.32 -14.80
N LYS A 409 10.54 16.22 -14.05
CA LYS A 409 10.57 14.86 -14.60
C LYS A 409 9.46 14.61 -15.60
N SER A 410 8.24 15.05 -15.30
CA SER A 410 7.09 14.96 -16.20
C SER A 410 7.29 15.81 -17.46
N GLN A 411 7.89 17.00 -17.36
CA GLN A 411 8.28 17.80 -18.52
C GLN A 411 9.36 17.10 -19.36
N TYR A 412 10.37 16.49 -18.72
CA TYR A 412 11.38 15.74 -19.45
C TYR A 412 10.78 14.52 -20.17
N GLU A 413 9.90 13.78 -19.49
CA GLU A 413 9.15 12.67 -20.10
C GLU A 413 8.27 13.16 -21.26
N GLN A 414 7.59 14.30 -21.09
CA GLN A 414 6.79 14.92 -22.14
C GLN A 414 7.64 15.36 -23.34
N GLU A 415 8.78 16.01 -23.11
CA GLU A 415 9.72 16.39 -24.20
C GLU A 415 10.31 15.16 -24.90
N THR A 416 10.58 14.07 -24.18
CA THR A 416 11.02 12.81 -24.81
C THR A 416 9.91 12.16 -25.60
N PHE A 417 8.66 12.25 -25.14
CA PHE A 417 7.48 11.76 -25.84
C PHE A 417 7.22 12.57 -27.11
N ASP A 418 7.30 13.90 -27.04
CA ASP A 418 7.13 14.79 -28.20
C ASP A 418 8.22 14.57 -29.24
N LYS A 419 9.48 14.38 -28.83
CA LYS A 419 10.57 13.97 -29.75
C LYS A 419 10.34 12.61 -30.37
N MET A 420 9.72 11.67 -29.65
CA MET A 420 9.39 10.37 -30.19
C MET A 420 8.23 10.48 -31.18
N LYS A 421 7.25 11.35 -30.91
CA LYS A 421 6.14 11.68 -31.79
C LYS A 421 6.61 12.34 -33.08
N GLU A 422 7.51 13.33 -33.02
CA GLU A 422 8.12 13.94 -34.21
C GLU A 422 8.86 12.90 -35.08
N LYS A 423 9.56 11.94 -34.44
CA LYS A 423 10.20 10.84 -35.18
C LYS A 423 9.19 9.93 -35.87
N PHE A 424 8.05 9.66 -35.24
CA PHE A 424 6.96 8.89 -35.86
C PHE A 424 6.33 9.64 -37.02
N GLU A 425 6.02 10.94 -36.86
CA GLU A 425 5.49 11.78 -37.94
C GLU A 425 6.48 11.89 -39.11
N ALA A 426 7.79 12.00 -38.83
CA ALA A 426 8.82 11.95 -39.87
C ALA A 426 8.85 10.60 -40.60
N ARG A 427 8.73 9.49 -39.87
CA ARG A 427 8.66 8.13 -40.44
C ARG A 427 7.40 7.91 -41.27
N GLU A 428 6.28 8.47 -40.86
CA GLU A 428 5.01 8.41 -41.56
C GLU A 428 5.06 9.22 -42.86
N ASN A 429 5.64 10.42 -42.83
CA ASN A 429 5.89 11.23 -44.02
C ASN A 429 6.88 10.55 -44.99
N GLU A 430 7.93 9.89 -44.49
CA GLU A 430 8.81 9.05 -45.31
C GLU A 430 8.04 7.90 -45.95
N TYR A 431 7.14 7.24 -45.22
CA TYR A 431 6.33 6.15 -45.74
C TYR A 431 5.41 6.62 -46.87
N GLN A 432 4.69 7.72 -46.67
CA GLN A 432 3.84 8.33 -47.71
C GLN A 432 4.65 8.73 -48.95
N THR A 433 5.87 9.24 -48.76
CA THR A 433 6.78 9.56 -49.86
C THR A 433 7.22 8.31 -50.62
N MET A 434 7.48 7.20 -49.91
CA MET A 434 7.82 5.92 -50.52
C MET A 434 6.64 5.28 -51.23
N GLU A 435 5.41 5.44 -50.73
CA GLU A 435 4.19 5.03 -51.42
C GLU A 435 3.98 5.80 -52.72
N LEU A 436 4.20 7.11 -52.73
CA LEU A 436 4.14 7.92 -53.95
C LEU A 436 5.17 7.46 -54.99
N LYS A 437 6.42 7.17 -54.56
CA LYS A 437 7.46 6.63 -55.45
C LYS A 437 7.11 5.22 -55.96
N LEU A 438 6.49 4.39 -55.13
CA LEU A 438 6.00 3.06 -55.54
C LEU A 438 4.90 3.20 -56.59
N HIS A 439 4.01 4.18 -56.43
CA HIS A 439 2.96 4.45 -57.39
C HIS A 439 3.52 4.96 -58.72
N GLU A 440 4.47 5.88 -58.68
CA GLU A 440 5.16 6.41 -59.87
C GLU A 440 5.93 5.31 -60.61
N THR A 441 6.68 4.46 -59.91
CA THR A 441 7.40 3.33 -60.50
C THR A 441 6.46 2.25 -61.05
N SER A 442 5.31 2.01 -60.40
CA SER A 442 4.26 1.13 -60.94
C SER A 442 3.68 1.68 -62.24
N LEU A 443 3.42 2.99 -62.31
CA LEU A 443 2.93 3.64 -63.53
C LEU A 443 3.97 3.54 -64.67
N GLN A 444 5.25 3.74 -64.37
CA GLN A 444 6.33 3.56 -65.35
C GLN A 444 6.42 2.11 -65.86
N LEU A 445 6.25 1.13 -64.96
CA LEU A 445 6.21 -0.29 -65.32
C LEU A 445 5.03 -0.59 -66.26
N ASP A 446 3.85 -0.03 -66.00
CA ASP A 446 2.67 -0.23 -66.84
C ASP A 446 2.83 0.43 -68.22
N LEU A 447 3.46 1.60 -68.29
CA LEU A 447 3.82 2.24 -69.56
C LEU A 447 4.82 1.40 -70.35
N ALA A 448 5.87 0.88 -69.70
CA ALA A 448 6.84 0.00 -70.33
C ALA A 448 6.20 -1.31 -70.84
N ARG A 449 5.25 -1.88 -70.08
CA ARG A 449 4.47 -3.06 -70.51
C ARG A 449 3.60 -2.76 -71.74
N ALA A 450 2.97 -1.60 -71.78
CA ALA A 450 2.19 -1.16 -72.95
C ALA A 450 3.08 -0.99 -74.18
N GLU A 451 4.29 -0.45 -74.00
CA GLU A 451 5.26 -0.27 -75.09
C GLU A 451 5.80 -1.60 -75.62
N VAL A 452 6.12 -2.55 -74.75
CA VAL A 452 6.48 -3.93 -75.13
C VAL A 452 5.35 -4.60 -75.92
N THR A 453 4.11 -4.45 -75.47
CA THR A 453 2.93 -5.02 -76.17
C THR A 453 2.80 -4.44 -77.58
N LYS A 454 3.07 -3.14 -77.74
CA LYS A 454 3.07 -2.46 -79.04
C LYS A 454 4.19 -2.95 -79.96
N LEU A 455 5.39 -3.18 -79.40
CA LEU A 455 6.52 -3.74 -80.14
C LEU A 455 6.22 -5.17 -80.62
N ILE A 456 5.61 -6.01 -79.79
CA ILE A 456 5.18 -7.37 -80.17
C ILE A 456 4.17 -7.30 -81.33
N SER A 457 3.15 -6.45 -81.23
CA SER A 457 2.16 -6.28 -82.31
C SER A 457 2.79 -5.81 -83.63
N ASN A 458 3.80 -4.93 -83.56
CA ASN A 458 4.55 -4.50 -84.74
C ASN A 458 5.43 -5.63 -85.31
N GLN A 459 6.03 -6.46 -84.46
CA GLN A 459 6.83 -7.61 -84.89
C GLN A 459 5.95 -8.64 -85.62
N ASP A 460 4.73 -8.90 -85.13
CA ASP A 460 3.76 -9.79 -85.78
C ASP A 460 3.31 -9.25 -87.15
N LYS A 461 3.13 -7.93 -87.27
CA LYS A 461 2.87 -7.27 -88.56
C LYS A 461 4.05 -7.43 -89.53
N GLN A 462 5.27 -7.19 -89.08
CA GLN A 462 6.46 -7.40 -89.90
C GLN A 462 6.61 -8.86 -90.33
N ARG A 463 6.29 -9.80 -89.44
CA ARG A 463 6.32 -11.24 -89.74
C ARG A 463 5.30 -11.60 -90.82
N THR A 464 4.07 -11.10 -90.72
CA THR A 464 3.03 -11.31 -91.74
C THR A 464 3.30 -10.60 -93.06
N ASP A 465 3.97 -9.44 -93.04
CA ASP A 465 4.44 -8.76 -94.24
C ASP A 465 5.61 -9.51 -94.89
N ALA A 466 6.54 -10.07 -94.11
CA ALA A 466 7.62 -10.91 -94.59
C ALA A 466 7.11 -12.23 -95.19
N GLU A 467 6.11 -12.87 -94.56
CA GLU A 467 5.42 -14.04 -95.12
C GLU A 467 4.74 -13.71 -96.44
N ARG A 468 4.08 -12.55 -96.55
CA ARG A 468 3.48 -12.07 -97.81
C ARG A 468 4.53 -11.82 -98.89
N ALA A 469 5.62 -11.15 -98.56
CA ALA A 469 6.74 -10.93 -99.49
C ALA A 469 7.37 -12.26 -99.94
N HIS A 470 7.49 -13.22 -99.03
CA HIS A 470 7.99 -14.55 -99.36
C HIS A 470 7.07 -15.29 -100.34
N ILE A 471 5.75 -15.25 -100.13
CA ILE A 471 4.76 -15.80 -101.07
C ILE A 471 4.86 -15.13 -102.44
N GLU A 472 5.06 -13.81 -102.48
CA GLU A 472 5.21 -13.08 -103.74
C GLU A 472 6.51 -13.43 -104.47
N TYR A 473 7.61 -13.63 -103.73
CA TYR A 473 8.87 -14.13 -104.26
C TYR A 473 8.74 -15.54 -104.85
N GLU A 474 8.04 -16.46 -104.15
CA GLU A 474 7.73 -17.81 -104.66
C GLU A 474 6.94 -17.75 -105.97
N LYS A 475 5.93 -16.85 -106.07
CA LYS A 475 5.19 -16.63 -107.32
C LYS A 475 6.07 -16.13 -108.47
N ILE A 476 7.02 -15.23 -108.19
CA ILE A 476 7.98 -14.72 -109.19
C ILE A 476 8.93 -15.84 -109.61
N ARG A 477 9.41 -16.65 -108.66
CA ARG A 477 10.25 -17.81 -108.94
C ARG A 477 9.53 -18.82 -109.84
N ASP A 478 8.28 -19.14 -109.55
CA ASP A 478 7.47 -20.06 -110.37
C ASP A 478 7.24 -19.50 -111.79
N LYS A 479 7.04 -18.18 -111.92
CA LYS A 479 6.98 -17.51 -113.24
C LYS A 479 8.32 -17.60 -113.96
N HIS A 480 9.44 -17.40 -113.26
CA HIS A 480 10.78 -17.51 -113.83
C HIS A 480 11.09 -18.93 -114.28
N GLU A 481 10.71 -19.94 -113.50
CA GLU A 481 10.88 -21.34 -113.86
C GLU A 481 10.04 -21.72 -115.10
N LYS A 482 8.83 -21.16 -115.23
CA LYS A 482 8.01 -21.29 -116.45
C LYS A 482 8.65 -20.59 -117.65
N LEU A 483 9.23 -19.41 -117.47
CA LEU A 483 9.97 -18.71 -118.52
C LEU A 483 11.23 -19.47 -118.94
N ILE A 484 11.95 -20.10 -118.00
CA ILE A 484 13.10 -20.96 -118.32
C ILE A 484 12.63 -22.15 -119.15
N LYS A 485 11.55 -22.83 -118.75
CA LYS A 485 10.96 -23.94 -119.53
C LYS A 485 10.51 -23.49 -120.92
N GLU A 486 10.02 -22.26 -121.07
CA GLU A 486 9.66 -21.66 -122.37
C GLU A 486 10.90 -21.30 -123.21
N VAL A 487 11.98 -20.80 -122.59
CA VAL A 487 13.27 -20.54 -123.25
C VAL A 487 13.94 -21.85 -123.68
N GLU A 488 13.85 -22.91 -122.88
CA GLU A 488 14.29 -24.26 -123.25
C GLU A 488 13.45 -24.85 -124.40
N ARG A 489 12.13 -24.62 -124.38
CA ARG A 489 11.23 -24.97 -125.50
C ARG A 489 11.59 -24.22 -126.78
N LEU A 490 11.95 -22.94 -126.68
CA LEU A 490 12.43 -22.12 -127.80
C LEU A 490 13.82 -22.56 -128.28
N ARG A 491 14.70 -23.03 -127.38
CA ARG A 491 16.01 -23.64 -127.74
C ARG A 491 15.89 -24.98 -128.47
N GLN A 492 14.82 -25.73 -128.26
CA GLN A 492 14.56 -26.99 -128.97
C GLN A 492 13.99 -26.79 -130.40
N ASN A 493 13.84 -25.55 -130.88
CA ASN A 493 13.32 -25.23 -132.21
C ASN A 493 14.36 -24.43 -133.05
N PRO A 494 15.17 -25.09 -133.90
CA PRO A 494 16.38 -24.50 -134.50
C PRO A 494 16.13 -23.79 -135.85
N GLN A 495 15.25 -22.79 -135.88
CA GLN A 495 15.08 -21.91 -137.05
C GLN A 495 14.84 -20.45 -136.64
N SER A 496 15.91 -19.78 -136.23
CA SER A 496 16.13 -18.32 -136.43
C SER A 496 17.46 -17.94 -135.80
N ALA A 497 18.54 -18.41 -136.42
CA ALA A 497 19.86 -17.82 -136.24
C ALA A 497 19.90 -16.47 -136.97
N ILE A 498 20.61 -15.48 -136.44
CA ILE A 498 21.67 -14.75 -137.15
C ILE A 498 22.64 -14.16 -136.12
N SER A 499 23.92 -14.43 -136.37
CA SER A 499 25.14 -14.04 -135.66
C SER A 499 25.81 -12.84 -136.39
N PRO A 500 27.00 -12.33 -136.00
CA PRO A 500 27.20 -10.91 -135.76
C PRO A 500 28.29 -10.25 -136.65
N GLY A 501 28.36 -8.92 -136.61
CA GLY A 501 29.60 -8.16 -136.77
C GLY A 501 29.80 -7.42 -138.10
N ALA A 502 29.92 -6.10 -138.04
CA ALA A 502 31.06 -5.33 -138.58
C ALA A 502 30.88 -3.80 -138.41
N LEU A 503 31.95 -3.22 -137.87
CA LEU A 503 32.46 -1.85 -137.82
C LEU A 503 31.98 -0.76 -138.81
N ALA A 504 32.11 0.47 -138.30
CA ALA A 504 32.62 1.70 -138.93
C ALA A 504 31.67 2.61 -139.75
N ALA A 505 31.53 3.82 -139.19
CA ALA A 505 31.37 5.15 -139.78
C ALA A 505 31.20 5.27 -141.31
N THR A 506 30.16 5.98 -141.76
CA THR A 506 30.27 7.33 -142.36
C THR A 506 28.90 7.93 -142.69
N SER A 507 28.86 9.26 -142.60
CA SER A 507 27.77 10.20 -142.70
C SER A 507 27.08 10.23 -144.08
N THR A 508 25.75 10.35 -144.13
CA THR A 508 24.96 11.27 -145.00
C THR A 508 23.46 11.09 -144.75
N VAL A 509 22.77 12.20 -144.46
CA VAL A 509 21.42 12.24 -143.88
C VAL A 509 20.33 11.84 -144.88
N SER A 510 19.56 10.79 -144.57
CA SER A 510 18.40 10.28 -145.33
C SER A 510 17.14 10.22 -144.44
N LEU A 511 15.95 10.06 -145.02
CA LEU A 511 14.65 9.98 -144.31
C LEU A 511 14.62 8.87 -143.22
N ALA A 512 15.50 7.88 -143.33
CA ALA A 512 15.78 6.87 -142.30
C ALA A 512 16.36 7.48 -141.01
N ASP A 513 17.19 8.53 -141.12
CA ASP A 513 17.76 9.24 -139.97
C ASP A 513 16.73 10.08 -139.21
N LYS A 514 15.62 10.50 -139.84
CA LYS A 514 14.52 11.13 -139.10
C LYS A 514 13.81 10.12 -138.19
N ASN A 515 13.54 8.91 -138.69
CA ASN A 515 12.96 7.84 -137.88
C ASN A 515 13.94 7.29 -136.84
N GLU A 516 15.24 7.26 -137.15
CA GLU A 516 16.29 6.90 -136.19
C GLU A 516 16.45 7.99 -135.12
N VAL A 517 16.42 9.28 -135.49
CA VAL A 517 16.42 10.41 -134.54
C VAL A 517 15.16 10.41 -133.67
N GLU A 518 13.99 10.07 -134.21
CA GLU A 518 12.75 9.96 -133.43
C GLU A 518 12.77 8.76 -132.47
N ARG A 519 13.33 7.62 -132.89
CA ARG A 519 13.62 6.49 -131.98
C ARG A 519 14.65 6.85 -130.92
N LEU A 520 15.71 7.56 -131.28
CA LEU A 520 16.73 8.02 -130.33
C LEU A 520 16.17 9.04 -129.35
N ARG A 521 15.23 9.91 -129.79
CA ARG A 521 14.47 10.81 -128.91
C ARG A 521 13.56 10.03 -127.96
N GLU A 522 12.81 9.05 -128.44
CA GLU A 522 11.96 8.23 -127.57
C GLU A 522 12.78 7.39 -126.58
N ARG A 523 13.95 6.91 -126.99
CA ARG A 523 14.88 6.17 -126.12
C ARG A 523 15.55 7.09 -125.10
N LEU A 524 15.86 8.32 -125.47
CA LEU A 524 16.35 9.36 -124.57
C LEU A 524 15.25 9.79 -123.58
N GLU A 525 14.01 9.96 -124.03
CA GLU A 525 12.85 10.25 -123.19
C GLU A 525 12.63 9.15 -122.14
N LYS A 526 12.69 7.88 -122.54
CA LYS A 526 12.61 6.74 -121.61
C LYS A 526 13.80 6.67 -120.65
N ALA A 527 15.01 7.01 -121.12
CA ALA A 527 16.18 7.09 -120.27
C ALA A 527 16.08 8.24 -119.24
N LEU A 528 15.53 9.39 -119.64
CA LEU A 528 15.27 10.51 -118.75
C LEU A 528 14.17 10.20 -117.73
N GLN A 529 13.07 9.56 -118.14
CA GLN A 529 12.03 9.10 -117.21
C GLN A 529 12.57 8.04 -116.23
N SER A 530 13.41 7.12 -116.70
CA SER A 530 14.08 6.15 -115.83
C SER A 530 15.05 6.84 -114.86
N ARG A 531 15.79 7.84 -115.31
CA ARG A 531 16.68 8.64 -114.45
C ARG A 531 15.89 9.38 -113.38
N ASP A 532 14.81 10.06 -113.76
CA ASP A 532 13.98 10.82 -112.84
C ASP A 532 13.29 9.91 -111.80
N ALA A 533 12.88 8.70 -112.21
CA ALA A 533 12.39 7.68 -111.29
C ALA A 533 13.47 7.23 -110.29
N THR A 534 14.69 6.97 -110.76
CA THR A 534 15.81 6.61 -109.87
C THR A 534 16.23 7.75 -108.95
N GLU A 535 16.13 9.00 -109.40
CA GLU A 535 16.47 10.19 -108.61
C GLU A 535 15.43 10.44 -107.51
N MET A 536 14.14 10.21 -107.81
CA MET A 536 13.07 10.23 -106.81
C MET A 536 13.22 9.12 -105.77
N GLU A 537 13.62 7.91 -106.20
CA GLU A 537 13.86 6.78 -105.30
C GLU A 537 15.11 7.01 -104.42
N ALA A 538 16.18 7.55 -104.99
CA ALA A 538 17.36 7.98 -104.24
C ALA A 538 17.03 9.07 -103.22
N GLY A 539 16.18 10.05 -103.57
CA GLY A 539 15.71 11.08 -102.66
C GLY A 539 14.83 10.53 -101.53
N ARG A 540 14.03 9.49 -101.80
CA ARG A 540 13.27 8.78 -100.76
C ARG A 540 14.20 8.01 -99.82
N LEU A 541 15.15 7.25 -100.36
CA LEU A 541 16.13 6.49 -99.58
C LEU A 541 17.01 7.42 -98.72
N ALA A 542 17.38 8.60 -99.23
CA ALA A 542 18.11 9.60 -98.45
C ALA A 542 17.30 10.10 -97.24
N LYS A 543 15.99 10.35 -97.40
CA LYS A 543 15.10 10.72 -96.28
C LYS A 543 14.87 9.58 -95.30
N GLU A 544 14.81 8.34 -95.77
CA GLU A 544 14.71 7.15 -94.90
C GLU A 544 16.01 6.93 -94.12
N LEU A 545 17.18 7.16 -94.74
CA LEU A 545 18.48 7.12 -94.07
C LEU A 545 18.61 8.22 -93.01
N GLU A 546 18.19 9.45 -93.31
CA GLU A 546 18.20 10.57 -92.37
C GLU A 546 17.30 10.28 -91.15
N LYS A 547 16.12 9.69 -91.36
CA LYS A 547 15.24 9.23 -90.27
C LYS A 547 15.87 8.10 -89.46
N ALA A 548 16.53 7.13 -90.11
CA ALA A 548 17.20 6.04 -89.42
C ALA A 548 18.38 6.54 -88.57
N GLN A 549 19.15 7.51 -89.07
CA GLN A 549 20.21 8.18 -88.32
C GLN A 549 19.64 8.94 -87.11
N LEU A 550 18.55 9.70 -87.29
CA LEU A 550 17.90 10.40 -86.18
C LEU A 550 17.39 9.43 -85.10
N HIS A 551 16.83 8.29 -85.50
CA HIS A 551 16.39 7.25 -84.57
C HIS A 551 17.57 6.60 -83.83
N LEU A 552 18.69 6.35 -84.52
CA LEU A 552 19.89 5.82 -83.90
C LEU A 552 20.47 6.80 -82.87
N THR A 553 20.53 8.09 -83.18
CA THR A 553 20.99 9.12 -82.23
C THR A 553 20.09 9.20 -81.00
N LYS A 554 18.77 9.24 -81.19
CA LYS A 554 17.83 9.21 -80.05
C LYS A 554 17.96 7.93 -79.23
N GLN A 555 18.18 6.80 -79.88
CA GLN A 555 18.38 5.54 -79.18
C GLN A 555 19.68 5.56 -78.36
N GLN A 556 20.76 6.14 -78.88
CA GLN A 556 22.01 6.35 -78.15
C GLN A 556 21.83 7.29 -76.96
N GLU A 557 21.08 8.38 -77.10
CA GLU A 557 20.74 9.29 -75.99
C GLU A 557 19.96 8.57 -74.89
N VAL A 558 18.99 7.72 -75.25
CA VAL A 558 18.21 6.92 -74.29
C VAL A 558 19.09 5.88 -73.59
N TYR A 559 20.00 5.23 -74.31
CA TYR A 559 20.96 4.29 -73.71
C TYR A 559 21.90 4.99 -72.73
N GLU A 560 22.40 6.17 -73.09
CA GLU A 560 23.29 6.94 -72.21
C GLU A 560 22.53 7.46 -70.97
N ALA A 561 21.27 7.90 -71.13
CA ALA A 561 20.42 8.28 -70.00
C ALA A 561 20.15 7.10 -69.05
N THR A 562 19.79 5.94 -69.59
CA THR A 562 19.57 4.72 -68.80
C THR A 562 20.86 4.28 -68.09
N ARG A 563 22.01 4.42 -68.75
CA ARG A 563 23.31 4.11 -68.17
C ARG A 563 23.65 5.05 -67.01
N ILE A 564 23.41 6.36 -67.15
CA ILE A 564 23.61 7.34 -66.07
C ILE A 564 22.71 7.03 -64.88
N GLU A 565 21.44 6.66 -65.11
CA GLU A 565 20.54 6.22 -64.04
C GLU A 565 21.04 4.96 -63.35
N PHE A 566 21.57 3.98 -64.10
CA PHE A 566 22.15 2.78 -63.52
C PHE A 566 23.40 3.08 -62.68
N GLU A 567 24.30 3.94 -63.16
CA GLU A 567 25.47 4.40 -62.41
C GLU A 567 25.05 5.16 -61.14
N ARG A 568 23.99 5.97 -61.21
CA ARG A 568 23.42 6.66 -60.05
C ARG A 568 22.80 5.70 -59.04
N MET A 569 21.99 4.75 -59.49
CA MET A 569 21.40 3.71 -58.62
C MET A 569 22.48 2.84 -57.99
N SER A 570 23.52 2.49 -58.74
CA SER A 570 24.68 1.77 -58.22
C SER A 570 25.39 2.58 -57.12
N ALA A 571 25.62 3.88 -57.32
CA ALA A 571 26.19 4.76 -56.30
C ALA A 571 25.28 4.94 -55.07
N GLU A 572 23.96 4.99 -55.27
CA GLU A 572 22.99 5.01 -54.16
C GLU A 572 23.00 3.70 -53.38
N LEU A 573 23.09 2.55 -54.07
CA LEU A 573 23.21 1.23 -53.46
C LEU A 573 24.51 1.12 -52.64
N THR A 574 25.65 1.60 -53.15
CA THR A 574 26.91 1.65 -52.40
C THR A 574 26.77 2.49 -51.13
N ARG A 575 26.12 3.67 -51.18
CA ARG A 575 25.90 4.49 -49.98
C ARG A 575 24.97 3.83 -48.97
N VAL A 576 23.96 3.09 -49.42
CA VAL A 576 23.07 2.33 -48.53
C VAL A 576 23.84 1.19 -47.87
N LEU A 577 24.69 0.49 -48.62
CA LEU A 577 25.57 -0.56 -48.08
C LEU A 577 26.55 0.01 -47.04
N GLU A 578 27.19 1.16 -47.29
CA GLU A 578 28.06 1.82 -46.31
C GLU A 578 27.31 2.24 -45.03
N ARG A 579 26.07 2.74 -45.17
CA ARG A 579 25.22 3.08 -44.01
C ARG A 579 24.82 1.83 -43.22
N LEU A 580 24.51 0.74 -43.92
CA LEU A 580 24.17 -0.54 -43.30
C LEU A 580 25.38 -1.11 -42.55
N GLU A 581 26.56 -1.11 -43.18
CA GLU A 581 27.82 -1.56 -42.58
C GLU A 581 28.18 -0.72 -41.35
N LYS A 582 27.98 0.60 -41.40
CA LYS A 582 28.17 1.48 -40.25
C LYS A 582 27.16 1.17 -39.13
N SER A 583 25.89 0.96 -39.47
CA SER A 583 24.87 0.57 -38.49
C SER A 583 25.14 -0.81 -37.87
N GLU A 584 25.68 -1.75 -38.64
CA GLU A 584 26.10 -3.07 -38.16
C GLU A 584 27.32 -2.97 -37.25
N ALA A 585 28.30 -2.12 -37.57
CA ALA A 585 29.44 -1.84 -36.72
C ALA A 585 29.02 -1.14 -35.39
N GLU A 586 28.08 -0.20 -35.43
CA GLU A 586 27.49 0.42 -34.25
C GLU A 586 26.71 -0.61 -33.39
N LYS A 587 25.96 -1.52 -34.04
CA LYS A 587 25.27 -2.62 -33.34
C LYS A 587 26.25 -3.61 -32.72
N GLU A 588 27.36 -3.91 -33.37
CA GLU A 588 28.38 -4.83 -32.85
C GLU A 588 29.18 -4.19 -31.71
N THR A 589 29.49 -2.90 -31.77
CA THR A 589 30.10 -2.16 -30.65
C THR A 589 29.15 -2.06 -29.45
N LEU A 590 27.86 -1.83 -29.68
CA LEU A 590 26.83 -1.92 -28.62
C LEU A 590 26.77 -3.33 -28.01
N ARG A 591 26.76 -4.39 -28.83
CA ARG A 591 26.81 -5.78 -28.34
C ARG A 591 28.07 -6.08 -27.54
N GLN A 592 29.23 -5.57 -27.94
CA GLN A 592 30.47 -5.71 -27.19
C GLN A 592 30.42 -4.93 -25.88
N SER A 593 29.84 -3.71 -25.87
CA SER A 593 29.60 -2.94 -24.65
C SER A 593 28.63 -3.67 -23.70
N THR A 594 27.56 -4.28 -24.23
CA THR A 594 26.63 -5.11 -23.45
C THR A 594 27.32 -6.35 -22.90
N LYS A 595 28.17 -7.04 -23.70
CA LYS A 595 28.97 -8.18 -23.23
C LYS A 595 29.99 -7.79 -22.17
N ILE A 596 30.62 -6.61 -22.27
CA ILE A 596 31.53 -6.09 -21.23
C ILE A 596 30.74 -5.75 -19.97
N TYR A 597 29.54 -5.17 -20.10
CA TYR A 597 28.64 -4.89 -18.99
C TYR A 597 28.15 -6.19 -18.33
N GLU A 598 27.76 -7.20 -19.11
CA GLU A 598 27.37 -8.54 -18.65
C GLU A 598 28.55 -9.27 -18.00
N LYS A 599 29.76 -9.15 -18.54
CA LYS A 599 30.97 -9.75 -17.97
C LYS A 599 31.39 -9.06 -16.66
N HIS A 600 31.22 -7.74 -16.56
CA HIS A 600 31.41 -6.98 -15.33
C HIS A 600 30.33 -7.32 -14.29
N HIS A 601 29.09 -7.51 -14.74
CA HIS A 601 27.97 -7.95 -13.88
C HIS A 601 28.11 -9.41 -13.44
N GLN A 602 28.64 -10.31 -14.28
CA GLN A 602 28.95 -11.71 -13.95
C GLN A 602 30.18 -11.85 -13.04
N GLN A 603 31.17 -10.96 -13.14
CA GLN A 603 32.27 -10.90 -12.17
C GLN A 603 31.81 -10.38 -10.80
N HIS A 604 30.77 -9.55 -10.74
CA HIS A 604 30.10 -9.18 -9.49
C HIS A 604 29.03 -10.20 -9.02
N ALA A 605 28.59 -11.12 -9.89
CA ALA A 605 27.70 -12.23 -9.57
C ALA A 605 28.40 -13.43 -8.90
N SER A 606 29.74 -13.38 -8.75
CA SER A 606 30.51 -14.27 -7.87
C SER A 606 30.28 -13.94 -6.38
N ASN A 607 29.04 -13.72 -5.98
CA ASN A 607 28.66 -13.61 -4.58
C ASN A 607 28.02 -14.94 -4.18
N HIS A 608 28.85 -15.97 -4.07
CA HIS A 608 28.48 -17.34 -3.66
C HIS A 608 27.66 -17.36 -2.34
N HIS A 609 27.80 -16.30 -1.55
CA HIS A 609 27.04 -16.05 -0.33
C HIS A 609 25.55 -15.73 -0.56
N VAL A 610 25.22 -15.05 -1.66
CA VAL A 610 23.83 -14.69 -2.00
C VAL A 610 23.09 -15.91 -2.55
N GLU A 611 23.70 -16.69 -3.44
CA GLU A 611 23.12 -17.95 -3.91
C GLU A 611 22.93 -18.96 -2.76
N GLN A 612 23.90 -19.10 -1.84
CA GLN A 612 23.71 -19.95 -0.65
C GLN A 612 22.61 -19.44 0.28
N SER A 613 22.49 -18.12 0.46
CA SER A 613 21.43 -17.53 1.28
C SER A 613 20.06 -17.73 0.64
N LEU A 614 19.97 -17.66 -0.68
CA LEU A 614 18.72 -17.88 -1.42
C LEU A 614 18.31 -19.36 -1.39
N MET A 615 19.26 -20.28 -1.55
CA MET A 615 19.03 -21.73 -1.39
C MET A 615 18.59 -22.11 0.03
N LYS A 616 19.16 -21.43 1.04
CA LYS A 616 18.76 -21.63 2.44
C LYS A 616 17.36 -21.08 2.72
N LEU A 617 17.05 -19.89 2.20
CA LEU A 617 15.70 -19.32 2.30
C LEU A 617 14.66 -20.17 1.56
N GLU A 618 15.00 -20.77 0.41
CA GLU A 618 14.12 -21.73 -0.28
C GLU A 618 13.89 -23.01 0.52
N ALA A 619 14.92 -23.53 1.20
CA ALA A 619 14.80 -24.70 2.07
C ALA A 619 13.92 -24.39 3.30
N ASP A 620 14.13 -23.24 3.95
CA ASP A 620 13.35 -22.80 5.10
C ASP A 620 11.88 -22.56 4.71
N ASN A 621 11.62 -22.01 3.52
CA ASN A 621 10.26 -21.80 3.01
C ASN A 621 9.54 -23.13 2.74
N LYS A 622 10.23 -24.12 2.17
CA LYS A 622 9.69 -25.48 1.99
C LYS A 622 9.40 -26.16 3.33
N GLN A 623 10.25 -25.96 4.33
CA GLN A 623 10.03 -26.50 5.67
C GLN A 623 8.80 -25.86 6.34
N LEU A 624 8.66 -24.53 6.27
CA LEU A 624 7.49 -23.83 6.81
C LEU A 624 6.19 -24.23 6.11
N MET A 625 6.24 -24.51 4.80
CA MET A 625 5.09 -25.06 4.06
C MET A 625 4.70 -26.46 4.56
N ALA A 626 5.67 -27.34 4.83
CA ALA A 626 5.41 -28.67 5.38
C ALA A 626 4.86 -28.63 6.82
N GLU A 627 5.38 -27.73 7.66
CA GLU A 627 4.89 -27.51 9.03
C GLU A 627 3.47 -26.94 9.03
N ARG A 628 3.16 -26.01 8.12
CA ARG A 628 1.79 -25.52 7.88
C ARG A 628 0.86 -26.67 7.50
N ASP A 629 1.25 -27.53 6.58
CA ASP A 629 0.40 -28.63 6.10
C ASP A 629 0.17 -29.68 7.20
N GLN A 630 1.16 -29.91 8.07
CA GLN A 630 0.97 -30.72 9.28
C GLN A 630 -0.01 -30.09 10.28
N LEU A 631 0.07 -28.78 10.50
CA LEU A 631 -0.88 -28.08 11.39
C LEU A 631 -2.30 -28.09 10.82
N VAL A 632 -2.46 -27.95 9.50
CA VAL A 632 -3.76 -28.08 8.83
C VAL A 632 -4.33 -29.48 9.03
N MET A 633 -3.55 -30.54 8.81
CA MET A 633 -4.00 -31.91 9.06
C MET A 633 -4.34 -32.18 10.53
N GLN A 634 -3.63 -31.54 11.48
CA GLN A 634 -3.95 -31.65 12.91
C GLN A 634 -5.26 -30.93 13.25
N LEU A 635 -5.52 -29.78 12.65
CA LEU A 635 -6.77 -29.04 12.81
C LEU A 635 -7.96 -29.77 12.17
N GLU A 636 -7.77 -30.38 11.01
CA GLU A 636 -8.80 -31.23 10.38
C GLU A 636 -9.14 -32.42 11.28
N LYS A 637 -8.14 -33.11 11.84
CA LYS A 637 -8.35 -34.21 12.79
C LYS A 637 -9.03 -33.76 14.09
N SER A 638 -8.70 -32.58 14.61
CA SER A 638 -9.36 -32.06 15.81
C SER A 638 -10.81 -31.66 15.52
N GLN A 639 -11.09 -31.14 14.32
CA GLN A 639 -12.44 -30.81 13.86
C GLN A 639 -13.30 -32.07 13.67
N ASP A 640 -12.74 -33.16 13.12
CA ASP A 640 -13.42 -34.46 13.00
C ASP A 640 -13.75 -35.10 14.36
N MET A 641 -12.82 -34.99 15.33
CA MET A 641 -13.09 -35.43 16.70
C MET A 641 -14.19 -34.59 17.36
N LEU A 642 -14.20 -33.28 17.15
CA LEU A 642 -15.24 -32.40 17.69
C LEU A 642 -16.62 -32.70 17.10
N MET A 643 -16.68 -32.95 15.78
CA MET A 643 -17.88 -33.44 15.10
C MET A 643 -18.37 -34.78 15.67
N SER A 644 -17.45 -35.70 15.97
CA SER A 644 -17.78 -37.00 16.57
C SER A 644 -18.35 -36.84 17.98
N PHE A 645 -17.72 -36.00 18.82
CA PHE A 645 -18.25 -35.69 20.16
C PHE A 645 -19.61 -35.00 20.11
N GLN A 646 -19.84 -34.10 19.14
CA GLN A 646 -21.15 -33.47 18.97
C GLN A 646 -22.23 -34.48 18.57
N GLN A 647 -21.89 -35.48 17.74
CA GLN A 647 -22.81 -36.56 17.39
C GLN A 647 -23.13 -37.47 18.58
N GLU A 648 -22.14 -37.83 19.39
CA GLU A 648 -22.33 -38.62 20.60
C GLU A 648 -23.15 -37.88 21.66
N LEU A 649 -22.92 -36.57 21.83
CA LEU A 649 -23.71 -35.72 22.72
C LEU A 649 -25.18 -35.69 22.30
N ASN A 650 -25.45 -35.42 21.02
CA ASN A 650 -26.80 -35.40 20.48
C ASN A 650 -27.49 -36.77 20.63
N ALA A 651 -26.76 -37.87 20.45
CA ALA A 651 -27.29 -39.22 20.66
C ALA A 651 -27.62 -39.50 22.12
N ALA A 652 -26.78 -39.05 23.05
CA ALA A 652 -27.00 -39.19 24.49
C ALA A 652 -28.20 -38.34 24.97
N GLU A 653 -28.35 -37.12 24.45
CA GLU A 653 -29.52 -36.26 24.72
C GLU A 653 -30.82 -36.89 24.23
N LEU A 654 -30.80 -37.51 23.04
CA LEU A 654 -31.95 -38.20 22.48
C LEU A 654 -32.37 -39.41 23.34
N GLU A 655 -31.39 -40.19 23.82
CA GLU A 655 -31.66 -41.33 24.70
C GLU A 655 -32.18 -40.87 26.08
N LEU A 656 -31.67 -39.75 26.60
CA LEU A 656 -32.15 -39.16 27.85
C LEU A 656 -33.60 -38.66 27.72
N GLN A 657 -33.95 -38.03 26.60
CA GLN A 657 -35.35 -37.67 26.31
C GLN A 657 -36.26 -38.89 26.25
N ARG A 658 -35.81 -39.98 25.62
CA ARG A 658 -36.53 -41.25 25.55
C ARG A 658 -36.78 -41.84 26.94
N GLN A 659 -35.76 -41.82 27.81
CA GLN A 659 -35.83 -42.25 29.21
C GLN A 659 -36.78 -41.38 30.05
N CYS A 660 -36.82 -40.07 29.80
CA CYS A 660 -37.73 -39.14 30.45
C CYS A 660 -39.19 -39.37 30.02
N GLU A 661 -39.44 -39.62 28.74
CA GLU A 661 -40.77 -39.98 28.22
C GLU A 661 -41.26 -41.32 28.76
N GLU A 662 -40.38 -42.32 28.85
CA GLU A 662 -40.68 -43.63 29.43
C GLU A 662 -41.01 -43.53 30.94
N ASN A 663 -40.25 -42.72 31.70
CA ASN A 663 -40.56 -42.42 33.09
C ASN A 663 -41.87 -41.64 33.27
N ARG A 664 -42.20 -40.74 32.33
CA ARG A 664 -43.47 -40.00 32.33
C ARG A 664 -44.65 -40.95 32.09
N ARG A 665 -44.47 -41.93 31.21
CA ARG A 665 -45.45 -42.96 30.85
C ARG A 665 -45.70 -43.97 31.98
N LEU A 666 -44.65 -44.30 32.75
CA LEU A 666 -44.76 -45.13 33.96
C LEU A 666 -45.44 -44.41 35.13
N LYS A 667 -45.33 -43.07 35.22
CA LYS A 667 -45.99 -42.26 36.25
C LYS A 667 -47.47 -41.95 35.98
N SER A 668 -47.96 -42.14 34.76
CA SER A 668 -49.37 -41.86 34.39
C SER A 668 -50.32 -43.07 34.49
N SER A 669 -49.87 -44.20 35.03
CA SER A 669 -50.72 -45.39 35.21
C SER A 669 -51.32 -45.42 36.63
N PRO A 670 -52.66 -45.38 36.81
CA PRO A 670 -53.27 -45.40 38.14
C PRO A 670 -53.30 -46.82 38.72
N GLN A 671 -52.77 -46.96 39.94
CA GLN A 671 -52.88 -48.14 40.80
C GLN A 671 -54.23 -48.15 41.54
N GLN A 672 -54.86 -49.34 41.67
CA GLN A 672 -55.47 -49.94 42.90
C GLN A 672 -56.57 -50.99 42.57
N PRO A 673 -57.05 -51.84 43.52
CA PRO A 673 -56.34 -52.88 44.27
C PRO A 673 -57.17 -54.21 44.43
N GLY A 674 -56.58 -55.30 44.96
CA GLY A 674 -57.35 -56.30 45.73
C GLY A 674 -57.28 -57.80 45.35
N SER A 675 -56.76 -58.58 46.32
CA SER A 675 -57.14 -59.92 46.80
C SER A 675 -57.14 -61.18 45.91
N ALA A 676 -56.23 -62.10 46.29
CA ALA A 676 -56.43 -63.50 46.69
C ALA A 676 -56.84 -64.64 45.71
N ALA A 677 -56.10 -65.76 45.86
CA ALA A 677 -56.40 -67.18 45.60
C ALA A 677 -56.05 -67.83 44.23
N THR A 678 -55.00 -68.67 44.28
CA THR A 678 -54.56 -69.89 43.51
C THR A 678 -55.61 -70.74 42.75
N PRO A 679 -55.25 -71.76 41.93
CA PRO A 679 -54.20 -72.00 40.88
C PRO A 679 -54.86 -72.66 39.60
N PRO A 680 -54.25 -73.51 38.73
CA PRO A 680 -52.90 -73.66 38.15
C PRO A 680 -52.88 -73.62 36.58
N GLN A 681 -51.74 -73.29 35.96
CA GLN A 681 -51.23 -73.71 34.62
C GLN A 681 -50.52 -72.56 33.89
N GLN A 682 -49.22 -72.37 34.11
CA GLN A 682 -48.31 -71.67 33.17
C GLN A 682 -46.85 -71.87 33.61
N SER A 683 -46.33 -73.10 33.45
CA SER A 683 -44.97 -73.46 33.86
C SER A 683 -43.98 -73.61 32.69
N GLN A 684 -44.23 -73.01 31.53
CA GLN A 684 -43.28 -73.04 30.41
C GLN A 684 -42.78 -71.67 29.92
N ALA A 685 -43.52 -70.57 30.14
CA ALA A 685 -43.10 -69.23 29.70
C ALA A 685 -42.04 -68.58 30.63
N THR A 686 -42.18 -68.77 31.95
CA THR A 686 -41.31 -68.16 32.96
C THR A 686 -39.90 -68.74 33.00
N ALA A 687 -39.69 -69.99 32.54
CA ALA A 687 -38.37 -70.59 32.48
C ALA A 687 -37.49 -70.00 31.35
N GLN A 688 -38.09 -69.63 30.22
CA GLN A 688 -37.39 -68.99 29.09
C GLN A 688 -37.06 -67.53 29.38
N GLU A 689 -37.95 -66.80 30.05
CA GLU A 689 -37.67 -65.41 30.46
C GLU A 689 -36.52 -65.35 31.49
N ILE A 690 -36.50 -66.24 32.48
CA ILE A 690 -35.40 -66.30 33.47
C ILE A 690 -34.07 -66.67 32.80
N GLN A 691 -34.09 -67.48 31.74
CA GLN A 691 -32.88 -67.84 31.00
C GLN A 691 -32.38 -66.70 30.09
N ASN A 692 -33.29 -65.91 29.53
CA ASN A 692 -32.97 -64.71 28.76
C ASN A 692 -32.40 -63.60 29.66
N TYR A 693 -33.02 -63.34 30.81
CA TYR A 693 -32.49 -62.38 31.79
C TYR A 693 -31.11 -62.80 32.32
N LYS A 694 -30.83 -64.09 32.50
CA LYS A 694 -29.48 -64.56 32.86
C LYS A 694 -28.44 -64.30 31.78
N LYS A 695 -28.76 -64.53 30.50
CA LYS A 695 -27.85 -64.24 29.38
C LYS A 695 -27.58 -62.74 29.24
N GLU A 696 -28.61 -61.93 29.44
CA GLU A 696 -28.53 -60.48 29.36
C GLU A 696 -27.71 -59.88 30.51
N ILE A 697 -27.90 -60.38 31.73
CA ILE A 697 -27.07 -60.01 32.90
C ILE A 697 -25.59 -60.39 32.68
N THR A 698 -25.32 -61.51 32.00
CA THR A 698 -23.94 -61.95 31.72
C THR A 698 -23.30 -61.06 30.65
N LYS A 699 -24.04 -60.67 29.61
CA LYS A 699 -23.60 -59.71 28.59
C LYS A 699 -23.35 -58.32 29.17
N LEU A 700 -24.24 -57.83 30.03
CA LEU A 700 -24.09 -56.53 30.68
C LEU A 700 -22.89 -56.51 31.63
N LYS A 701 -22.62 -57.61 32.35
CA LYS A 701 -21.39 -57.74 33.16
C LYS A 701 -20.11 -57.72 32.32
N GLN A 702 -20.13 -58.36 31.15
CA GLN A 702 -18.98 -58.38 30.25
C GLN A 702 -18.73 -56.99 29.63
N MET A 703 -19.78 -56.29 29.19
CA MET A 703 -19.63 -54.91 28.72
C MET A 703 -19.18 -53.95 29.82
N LEU A 704 -19.65 -54.12 31.07
CA LEU A 704 -19.20 -53.29 32.19
C LEU A 704 -17.70 -53.50 32.49
N GLN A 705 -17.23 -54.74 32.37
CA GLN A 705 -15.82 -55.09 32.56
C GLN A 705 -14.92 -54.56 31.42
N GLU A 706 -15.39 -54.62 30.18
CA GLU A 706 -14.69 -54.06 29.01
C GLU A 706 -14.68 -52.51 29.02
N THR A 707 -15.76 -51.88 29.49
CA THR A 707 -15.84 -50.41 29.64
C THR A 707 -14.93 -49.93 30.77
N GLY A 708 -14.87 -50.66 31.89
CA GLY A 708 -13.92 -50.38 32.98
C GLY A 708 -12.46 -50.51 32.53
N ALA A 709 -12.13 -51.56 31.76
CA ALA A 709 -10.78 -51.75 31.23
C ALA A 709 -10.37 -50.72 30.15
N ARG A 710 -11.33 -50.19 29.37
CA ARG A 710 -11.08 -49.05 28.46
C ARG A 710 -10.85 -47.76 29.25
N GLY A 711 -11.69 -47.47 30.23
CA GLY A 711 -11.55 -46.28 31.09
C GLY A 711 -10.22 -46.26 31.85
N ASP A 712 -9.77 -47.41 32.36
CA ASP A 712 -8.46 -47.50 33.05
C ASP A 712 -7.27 -47.30 32.10
N ASN A 713 -7.34 -47.84 30.87
CA ASN A 713 -6.30 -47.62 29.86
C ASN A 713 -6.27 -46.19 29.33
N GLU A 714 -7.44 -45.56 29.18
CA GLU A 714 -7.55 -44.15 28.80
C GLU A 714 -7.05 -43.25 29.93
N LEU A 715 -7.39 -43.52 31.20
CA LEU A 715 -6.85 -42.81 32.37
C LEU A 715 -5.33 -42.93 32.47
N GLU A 716 -4.77 -44.09 32.13
CA GLU A 716 -3.32 -44.30 32.11
C GLU A 716 -2.64 -43.58 30.92
N GLN A 717 -3.30 -43.49 29.77
CA GLN A 717 -2.86 -42.66 28.66
C GLN A 717 -2.91 -41.16 29.02
N TRP A 718 -4.00 -40.69 29.62
CA TRP A 718 -4.13 -39.31 30.09
C TRP A 718 -3.10 -38.98 31.17
N ARG A 719 -2.80 -39.93 32.08
CA ARG A 719 -1.68 -39.77 33.03
C ARG A 719 -0.34 -39.60 32.32
N LYS A 720 -0.04 -40.39 31.28
CA LYS A 720 1.19 -40.24 30.50
C LYS A 720 1.27 -38.92 29.74
N VAL A 721 0.15 -38.46 29.18
CA VAL A 721 0.09 -37.16 28.48
C VAL A 721 0.28 -36.00 29.46
N VAL A 722 -0.35 -36.07 30.64
CA VAL A 722 -0.16 -35.07 31.70
C VAL A 722 1.28 -35.08 32.24
N GLU A 723 1.89 -36.26 32.41
CA GLU A 723 3.31 -36.37 32.82
C GLU A 723 4.26 -35.84 31.73
N GLN A 724 3.94 -36.05 30.45
CA GLN A 724 4.70 -35.47 29.34
C GLN A 724 4.57 -33.95 29.27
N GLU A 725 3.35 -33.41 29.41
CA GLU A 725 3.14 -31.97 29.41
C GLU A 725 3.73 -31.29 30.64
N LYS A 726 3.72 -31.96 31.80
CA LYS A 726 4.44 -31.51 33.00
C LYS A 726 5.94 -31.45 32.76
N ASN A 727 6.54 -32.48 32.17
CA ASN A 727 7.95 -32.47 31.80
C ASN A 727 8.29 -31.38 30.76
N ARG A 728 7.36 -31.08 29.85
CA ARG A 728 7.52 -30.03 28.85
C ARG A 728 7.41 -28.64 29.48
N ALA A 729 6.51 -28.46 30.45
CA ALA A 729 6.40 -27.25 31.26
C ALA A 729 7.65 -27.04 32.13
N ASP A 730 8.16 -28.07 32.79
CA ASP A 730 9.40 -27.99 33.60
C ASP A 730 10.62 -27.64 32.73
N GLN A 731 10.67 -28.11 31.48
CA GLN A 731 11.71 -27.72 30.51
C GLN A 731 11.55 -26.28 30.03
N ALA A 732 10.32 -25.82 29.80
CA ALA A 732 10.04 -24.44 29.45
C ALA A 732 10.40 -23.47 30.60
N GLU A 733 10.12 -23.86 31.85
CA GLU A 733 10.50 -23.09 33.04
C GLU A 733 12.02 -23.02 33.20
N LYS A 734 12.74 -24.14 33.01
CA LYS A 734 14.22 -24.12 32.99
C LYS A 734 14.78 -23.24 31.88
N ALA A 735 14.20 -23.28 30.68
CA ALA A 735 14.61 -22.43 29.57
C ALA A 735 14.35 -20.94 29.85
N ALA A 736 13.21 -20.61 30.49
CA ALA A 736 12.89 -19.26 30.92
C ALA A 736 13.87 -18.75 31.99
N ILE A 737 14.23 -19.57 32.97
CA ILE A 737 15.24 -19.25 33.99
C ILE A 737 16.62 -19.03 33.34
N GLU A 738 16.99 -19.84 32.35
CA GLU A 738 18.26 -19.68 31.63
C GLU A 738 18.28 -18.41 30.77
N LEU A 739 17.17 -18.09 30.11
CA LEU A 739 16.97 -16.81 29.40
C LEU A 739 17.06 -15.62 30.35
N GLN A 740 16.45 -15.70 31.54
CA GLN A 740 16.53 -14.64 32.54
C GLN A 740 17.96 -14.46 33.07
N LYS A 741 18.71 -15.55 33.26
CA LYS A 741 20.14 -15.48 33.58
C LYS A 741 20.96 -14.86 32.46
N ARG A 742 20.70 -15.21 31.19
CA ARG A 742 21.37 -14.58 30.03
C ARG A 742 21.05 -13.09 29.93
N MET A 743 19.80 -12.70 30.22
CA MET A 743 19.38 -11.30 30.25
C MET A 743 20.10 -10.52 31.35
N GLN A 744 20.23 -11.09 32.56
CA GLN A 744 21.01 -10.46 33.64
C GLN A 744 22.50 -10.33 33.30
N VAL A 745 23.11 -11.33 32.66
CA VAL A 745 24.50 -11.26 32.20
C VAL A 745 24.66 -10.21 31.10
N MET A 746 23.69 -10.11 30.18
CA MET A 746 23.66 -9.09 29.13
C MET A 746 23.48 -7.68 29.72
N GLU A 747 22.61 -7.49 30.71
CA GLU A 747 22.48 -6.23 31.45
C GLU A 747 23.77 -5.85 32.18
N GLN A 748 24.46 -6.83 32.78
CA GLN A 748 25.78 -6.59 33.36
C GLN A 748 26.81 -6.20 32.31
N GLN A 749 26.84 -6.86 31.15
CA GLN A 749 27.72 -6.49 30.04
C GLN A 749 27.39 -5.11 29.49
N LEU A 750 26.11 -4.75 29.36
CA LEU A 750 25.68 -3.43 28.90
C LEU A 750 26.10 -2.35 29.89
N LYS A 751 25.94 -2.58 31.20
CA LYS A 751 26.46 -1.68 32.24
C LYS A 751 27.97 -1.56 32.20
N GLN A 752 28.69 -2.65 31.93
CA GLN A 752 30.15 -2.64 31.80
C GLN A 752 30.61 -1.87 30.55
N GLN A 753 29.91 -2.02 29.43
CA GLN A 753 30.13 -1.24 28.21
C GLN A 753 29.81 0.24 28.42
N LEU A 754 28.72 0.57 29.11
CA LEU A 754 28.36 1.95 29.43
C LEU A 754 29.43 2.60 30.32
N LEU A 755 29.95 1.85 31.29
CA LEU A 755 31.05 2.30 32.15
C LEU A 755 32.36 2.45 31.38
N GLN A 756 32.67 1.55 30.44
CA GLN A 756 33.80 1.69 29.52
C GLN A 756 33.65 2.92 28.62
N MET A 757 32.47 3.17 28.06
CA MET A 757 32.18 4.33 27.21
C MET A 757 32.32 5.63 28.01
N THR A 758 31.83 5.64 29.26
CA THR A 758 31.96 6.78 30.18
C THR A 758 33.43 7.03 30.55
N ASN A 759 34.19 5.97 30.83
CA ASN A 759 35.62 6.09 31.10
C ASN A 759 36.42 6.53 29.87
N MET A 760 36.06 6.07 28.67
CA MET A 760 36.66 6.47 27.40
C MET A 760 36.34 7.94 27.08
N GLN A 761 35.11 8.40 27.37
CA GLN A 761 34.72 9.80 27.26
C GLN A 761 35.50 10.68 28.24
N LYS A 762 35.74 10.18 29.47
CA LYS A 762 36.59 10.85 30.47
C LYS A 762 38.06 10.91 30.03
N GLN A 763 38.55 9.89 29.33
CA GLN A 763 39.91 9.81 28.80
C GLN A 763 40.11 10.72 27.58
N LEU A 764 39.12 10.81 26.68
CA LEU A 764 39.06 11.79 25.58
C LEU A 764 39.02 13.22 26.11
N GLN A 765 38.27 13.47 27.19
CA GLN A 765 38.21 14.79 27.83
C GLN A 765 39.54 15.17 28.49
N GLN A 766 40.26 14.23 29.11
CA GLN A 766 41.61 14.45 29.64
C GLN A 766 42.68 14.62 28.54
N GLN A 767 42.56 13.93 27.40
CA GLN A 767 43.44 14.12 26.24
C GLN A 767 43.24 15.48 25.58
N SER A 768 42.00 16.01 25.55
CA SER A 768 41.73 17.36 25.04
C SER A 768 42.40 18.46 25.88
N THR A 769 42.50 18.25 27.20
CA THR A 769 43.15 19.20 28.11
C THR A 769 44.69 19.18 28.01
N GLN A 770 45.30 18.06 27.60
CA GLN A 770 46.75 17.97 27.40
C GLN A 770 47.22 18.49 26.03
N GLN A 771 46.40 18.39 24.97
CA GLN A 771 46.75 18.92 23.65
C GLN A 771 46.59 20.45 23.54
N GLN A 772 45.76 21.08 24.37
CA GLN A 772 45.66 22.55 24.43
C GLN A 772 46.81 23.24 25.20
N GLN A 773 47.64 22.49 25.95
CA GLN A 773 48.79 23.05 26.67
C GLN A 773 50.11 23.10 25.88
N GLN A 774 50.17 22.60 24.64
CA GLN A 774 51.39 22.63 23.81
C GLN A 774 51.37 23.64 22.65
N GLN A 775 50.29 24.39 22.44
CA GLN A 775 50.20 25.37 21.33
C GLN A 775 50.06 26.85 21.74
N GLN A 776 50.30 27.19 23.01
CA GLN A 776 50.50 28.59 23.43
C GLN A 776 51.69 28.74 24.38
N GLN A 777 52.87 28.33 23.91
CA GLN A 777 54.13 28.98 24.27
C GLN A 777 54.64 29.78 23.07
N GLN A 778 54.02 30.93 22.81
CA GLN A 778 54.75 32.10 22.35
C GLN A 778 53.88 33.34 22.58
N GLN A 779 54.51 34.31 23.25
CA GLN A 779 54.01 35.65 23.58
C GLN A 779 53.16 35.78 24.86
N GLN A 780 53.88 35.65 25.97
CA GLN A 780 53.86 36.58 27.12
C GLN A 780 53.61 38.04 26.63
N GLN A 781 52.85 38.93 27.28
CA GLN A 781 52.96 39.36 28.69
C GLN A 781 51.83 40.38 29.03
N GLN A 782 51.38 40.38 30.30
CA GLN A 782 50.80 41.51 31.09
C GLN A 782 49.28 41.84 31.05
N GLN A 783 48.52 41.23 31.99
CA GLN A 783 47.74 41.83 33.12
C GLN A 783 46.97 43.16 32.89
N SER A 784 45.70 43.42 33.26
CA SER A 784 44.67 42.91 34.22
C SER A 784 43.34 43.72 33.95
N PRO A 785 42.25 43.67 34.75
CA PRO A 785 41.36 42.56 35.14
C PRO A 785 39.85 42.87 34.89
N SER A 786 39.06 41.92 34.35
CA SER A 786 37.57 42.02 34.40
C SER A 786 36.82 40.75 34.81
N ASN A 787 37.47 39.58 34.88
CA ASN A 787 36.73 38.31 34.94
C ASN A 787 36.71 37.68 36.34
N LYS A 788 36.37 38.45 37.37
CA LYS A 788 36.06 37.91 38.71
C LYS A 788 34.56 37.96 39.04
N LYS A 789 33.79 38.82 38.38
CA LYS A 789 32.34 38.94 38.58
C LYS A 789 31.52 37.89 37.82
N GLU A 790 32.01 37.34 36.71
CA GLU A 790 31.27 36.35 35.92
C GLU A 790 31.36 34.93 36.51
N LEU A 791 32.45 34.62 37.23
CA LEU A 791 32.64 33.31 37.85
C LEU A 791 31.79 33.13 39.12
N GLU A 792 31.64 34.18 39.94
CA GLU A 792 30.72 34.17 41.08
C GLU A 792 29.26 34.07 40.61
N LYS A 793 28.91 34.73 39.50
CA LYS A 793 27.57 34.67 38.91
C LYS A 793 27.21 33.27 38.41
N LEU A 794 28.13 32.58 37.73
CA LEU A 794 27.92 31.22 37.24
C LEU A 794 27.89 30.17 38.37
N GLN A 795 28.59 30.41 39.49
CA GLN A 795 28.48 29.56 40.68
C GLN A 795 27.17 29.77 41.44
N GLU A 796 26.65 31.00 41.51
CA GLU A 796 25.31 31.27 42.06
C GLU A 796 24.20 30.73 41.16
N GLU A 797 24.33 30.83 39.84
CA GLU A 797 23.38 30.25 38.88
C GLU A 797 23.35 28.72 38.93
N LEU A 798 24.50 28.06 39.17
CA LEU A 798 24.53 26.60 39.35
C LEU A 798 23.94 26.17 40.69
N LYS A 799 24.15 26.93 41.77
CA LYS A 799 23.50 26.67 43.07
C LYS A 799 21.99 26.89 43.00
N ALA A 800 21.55 27.95 42.31
CA ALA A 800 20.15 28.21 42.04
C ALA A 800 19.52 27.10 41.19
N ALA A 801 20.21 26.61 40.15
CA ALA A 801 19.72 25.52 39.32
C ALA A 801 19.58 24.19 40.09
N VAL A 802 20.47 23.91 41.04
CA VAL A 802 20.35 22.73 41.93
C VAL A 802 19.18 22.89 42.90
N THR A 803 18.96 24.08 43.47
CA THR A 803 17.78 24.34 44.32
C THR A 803 16.48 24.31 43.53
N HIS A 804 16.47 24.79 42.28
CA HIS A 804 15.32 24.68 41.38
C HIS A 804 15.03 23.23 41.00
N ARG A 805 16.06 22.42 40.73
CA ARG A 805 15.88 20.98 40.47
C ARG A 805 15.27 20.27 41.69
N ASP A 806 15.74 20.58 42.89
CA ASP A 806 15.21 19.96 44.12
C ASP A 806 13.80 20.50 44.46
N GLN A 807 13.47 21.74 44.09
CA GLN A 807 12.10 22.28 44.14
C GLN A 807 11.17 21.64 43.10
N PHE A 808 11.66 21.37 41.88
CA PHE A 808 10.89 20.64 40.87
C PHE A 808 10.72 19.16 41.23
N GLN A 809 11.70 18.55 41.91
CA GLN A 809 11.59 17.20 42.46
C GLN A 809 10.51 17.14 43.56
N ASN A 810 10.49 18.12 44.47
CA ASN A 810 9.43 18.26 45.49
C ASN A 810 8.05 18.59 44.88
N GLN A 811 8.00 19.41 43.83
CA GLN A 811 6.76 19.69 43.10
C GLN A 811 6.27 18.44 42.35
N LEU A 812 7.17 17.62 41.81
CA LEU A 812 6.84 16.34 41.20
C LEU A 812 6.38 15.32 42.24
N GLU A 813 6.98 15.25 43.42
CA GLU A 813 6.50 14.40 44.53
C GLU A 813 5.14 14.84 45.07
N LEU A 814 4.90 16.15 45.17
CA LEU A 814 3.58 16.70 45.50
C LEU A 814 2.56 16.43 44.39
N LEU A 815 2.92 16.59 43.11
CA LEU A 815 2.07 16.24 41.97
C LEU A 815 1.82 14.74 41.86
N VAL A 816 2.76 13.88 42.27
CA VAL A 816 2.55 12.43 42.35
C VAL A 816 1.63 12.09 43.51
N GLN A 817 1.79 12.70 44.70
CA GLN A 817 0.84 12.56 45.80
C GLN A 817 -0.55 13.14 45.48
N GLU A 818 -0.61 14.19 44.66
CA GLU A 818 -1.84 14.86 44.25
C GLU A 818 -2.50 14.15 43.07
N LEU A 819 -1.71 13.48 42.20
CA LEU A 819 -2.19 12.55 41.18
C LEU A 819 -2.63 11.22 41.80
N GLU A 820 -1.96 10.71 42.83
CA GLU A 820 -2.40 9.57 43.65
C GLU A 820 -3.64 9.92 44.46
N LYS A 821 -3.73 11.12 45.06
CA LYS A 821 -4.97 11.64 45.64
C LYS A 821 -6.05 11.92 44.61
N SER A 822 -5.72 12.30 43.38
CA SER A 822 -6.70 12.46 42.30
C SER A 822 -7.16 11.11 41.75
N GLN A 823 -6.28 10.10 41.72
CA GLN A 823 -6.65 8.72 41.42
C GLN A 823 -7.54 8.15 42.52
N VAL A 824 -7.24 8.40 43.79
CA VAL A 824 -8.10 8.00 44.92
C VAL A 824 -9.42 8.81 44.95
N ASN A 825 -9.41 10.12 44.67
CA ASN A 825 -10.62 10.95 44.63
C ASN A 825 -11.51 10.68 43.39
N ILE A 826 -10.93 10.30 42.24
CA ILE A 826 -11.70 9.83 41.07
C ILE A 826 -12.24 8.41 41.34
N THR A 827 -11.57 7.60 42.15
CA THR A 827 -12.08 6.31 42.62
C THR A 827 -13.13 6.45 43.74
N VAL A 828 -13.20 7.59 44.44
CA VAL A 828 -14.17 7.84 45.54
C VAL A 828 -15.41 8.63 45.09
N ILE A 829 -15.37 9.37 43.98
CA ILE A 829 -16.52 10.13 43.46
C ILE A 829 -17.29 9.36 42.35
N THR A 830 -16.82 8.17 41.97
CA THR A 830 -17.49 7.33 40.96
C THR A 830 -17.62 5.87 41.43
N ALA A 831 -18.52 5.61 42.39
CA ALA A 831 -19.15 4.30 42.57
C ALA A 831 -20.47 4.48 43.36
N PRO A 832 -21.58 3.88 42.90
CA PRO A 832 -21.69 2.45 43.11
C PRO A 832 -22.01 1.72 41.82
N ARG A 833 -21.01 1.06 41.24
CA ARG A 833 -21.21 -0.28 40.67
C ARG A 833 -19.87 -0.99 40.56
N LEU A 834 -19.64 -1.82 41.57
CA LEU A 834 -18.77 -2.98 41.46
C LEU A 834 -19.22 -3.83 40.26
N GLU A 835 -18.24 -4.47 39.64
CA GLU A 835 -18.35 -5.52 38.60
C GLU A 835 -18.55 -5.07 37.14
N THR A 836 -17.60 -4.31 36.58
CA THR A 836 -17.22 -4.45 35.14
C THR A 836 -15.91 -3.75 34.74
N SER A 837 -15.21 -3.08 35.66
CA SER A 837 -14.02 -2.26 35.37
C SER A 837 -12.71 -3.03 35.09
N CYS A 838 -12.70 -4.37 35.06
CA CYS A 838 -11.45 -5.11 34.89
C CYS A 838 -10.93 -5.12 33.44
N ASN A 839 -11.82 -5.02 32.44
CA ASN A 839 -11.45 -5.31 31.04
C ASN A 839 -11.01 -4.08 30.22
N THR A 840 -11.33 -2.86 30.64
CA THR A 840 -11.01 -1.62 29.90
C THR A 840 -9.64 -1.03 30.26
N THR A 841 -9.17 -1.29 31.47
CA THR A 841 -7.86 -0.80 31.97
C THR A 841 -6.70 -1.60 31.37
N GLU A 842 -6.87 -2.91 31.17
CA GLU A 842 -5.87 -3.77 30.52
C GLU A 842 -5.66 -3.41 29.03
N ALA A 843 -6.71 -2.99 28.33
CA ALA A 843 -6.63 -2.57 26.92
C ALA A 843 -5.88 -1.23 26.76
N LEU A 844 -6.10 -0.28 27.67
CA LEU A 844 -5.39 1.01 27.69
C LEU A 844 -3.91 0.86 28.05
N ASP A 845 -3.58 -0.01 29.01
CA ASP A 845 -2.19 -0.31 29.37
C ASP A 845 -1.45 -1.10 28.29
N ALA A 846 -2.12 -2.02 27.59
CA ALA A 846 -1.56 -2.70 26.43
C ALA A 846 -1.24 -1.70 25.30
N THR A 847 -2.15 -0.76 25.03
CA THR A 847 -1.98 0.25 23.98
C THR A 847 -0.84 1.21 24.30
N LYS A 848 -0.70 1.66 25.55
CA LYS A 848 0.44 2.49 26.00
C LYS A 848 1.78 1.75 25.91
N LYS A 849 1.82 0.46 26.29
CA LYS A 849 3.04 -0.36 26.16
C LYS A 849 3.45 -0.54 24.70
N THR A 850 2.49 -0.78 23.79
CA THR A 850 2.77 -0.86 22.35
C THR A 850 3.29 0.46 21.81
N GLN A 851 2.74 1.59 22.26
CA GLN A 851 3.17 2.93 21.81
C GLN A 851 4.57 3.30 22.31
N GLN A 852 4.93 2.94 23.55
CA GLN A 852 6.30 3.10 24.08
C GLN A 852 7.31 2.23 23.34
N HIS A 853 6.99 0.96 23.06
CA HIS A 853 7.89 0.08 22.31
C HIS A 853 8.06 0.53 20.86
N GLN A 854 7.00 1.07 20.23
CA GLN A 854 7.07 1.62 18.88
C GLN A 854 7.97 2.86 18.79
N GLN A 855 8.01 3.70 19.82
CA GLN A 855 8.98 4.80 19.93
C GLN A 855 10.41 4.28 20.10
N GLN A 856 10.61 3.22 20.88
CA GLN A 856 11.93 2.62 21.13
C GLN A 856 12.52 1.98 19.86
N VAL A 857 11.71 1.29 19.06
CA VAL A 857 12.10 0.76 17.73
C VAL A 857 12.47 1.89 16.78
N GLY A 858 11.72 3.00 16.79
CA GLY A 858 12.04 4.18 15.98
C GLY A 858 13.41 4.81 16.32
N GLN A 859 13.78 4.84 17.60
CA GLN A 859 15.09 5.31 18.04
C GLN A 859 16.22 4.39 17.60
N LEU A 860 16.06 3.07 17.72
CA LEU A 860 17.04 2.08 17.25
C LEU A 860 17.22 2.11 15.73
N GLN A 861 16.13 2.34 14.98
CA GLN A 861 16.17 2.47 13.52
C GLN A 861 16.93 3.73 13.08
N GLN A 862 16.78 4.85 13.79
CA GLN A 862 17.61 6.05 13.57
C GLN A 862 19.09 5.80 13.87
N GLN A 863 19.38 5.05 14.93
CA GLN A 863 20.75 4.73 15.33
C GLN A 863 21.45 3.85 14.29
N ILE A 864 20.75 2.86 13.71
CA ILE A 864 21.25 2.08 12.57
C ILE A 864 21.49 2.94 11.34
N GLN A 865 20.58 3.86 11.03
CA GLN A 865 20.74 4.74 9.88
C GLN A 865 21.97 5.64 10.01
N GLN A 866 22.26 6.14 11.21
CA GLN A 866 23.50 6.86 11.50
C GLN A 866 24.75 5.98 11.37
N LEU A 867 24.72 4.74 11.86
CA LEU A 867 25.84 3.80 11.73
C LEU A 867 26.10 3.38 10.28
N GLN A 868 25.04 3.18 9.48
CA GLN A 868 25.16 2.92 8.03
C GLN A 868 25.76 4.13 7.30
N GLN A 869 25.36 5.34 7.66
CA GLN A 869 25.91 6.56 7.05
C GLN A 869 27.40 6.75 7.40
N GLN A 870 27.79 6.45 8.64
CA GLN A 870 29.21 6.45 9.06
C GLN A 870 30.03 5.39 8.32
N LEU A 871 29.48 4.19 8.12
CA LEU A 871 30.15 3.12 7.35
C LEU A 871 30.31 3.52 5.87
N GLN A 872 29.29 4.15 5.29
CA GLN A 872 29.33 4.61 3.90
C GLN A 872 30.37 5.72 3.70
N GLN A 873 30.49 6.64 4.65
CA GLN A 873 31.55 7.65 4.67
C GLN A 873 32.95 7.04 4.86
N ALA A 874 33.10 6.05 5.76
CA ALA A 874 34.36 5.35 5.97
C ALA A 874 34.79 4.53 4.74
N THR A 875 33.84 3.92 4.03
CA THR A 875 34.08 3.15 2.80
C THR A 875 34.42 4.08 1.63
N GLN A 876 33.76 5.24 1.52
CA GLN A 876 34.12 6.26 0.54
C GLN A 876 35.51 6.86 0.81
N ALA A 877 35.84 7.14 2.07
CA ALA A 877 37.17 7.60 2.47
C ALA A 877 38.26 6.55 2.22
N ALA A 878 37.96 5.27 2.45
CA ALA A 878 38.86 4.16 2.12
C ALA A 878 39.06 4.01 0.60
N ASN A 879 37.99 4.09 -0.19
CA ASN A 879 38.07 4.00 -1.66
C ASN A 879 38.80 5.20 -2.30
N GLN A 880 38.65 6.41 -1.75
CA GLN A 880 39.41 7.58 -2.18
C GLN A 880 40.90 7.48 -1.84
N LYS A 881 41.26 6.87 -0.71
CA LYS A 881 42.66 6.63 -0.32
C LYS A 881 43.31 5.48 -1.11
N VAL A 882 42.57 4.44 -1.47
CA VAL A 882 43.05 3.35 -2.33
C VAL A 882 43.38 3.85 -3.76
N ALA A 883 42.72 4.91 -4.23
CA ALA A 883 43.05 5.58 -5.48
C ALA A 883 44.34 6.45 -5.41
N GLN A 884 44.89 6.69 -4.22
CA GLN A 884 46.13 7.45 -3.99
C GLN A 884 47.16 6.60 -3.23
N ASN A 885 47.82 5.69 -3.94
CA ASN A 885 48.95 4.85 -3.49
C ASN A 885 48.75 3.96 -2.25
N ALA A 886 48.99 2.68 -2.48
CA ALA A 886 48.82 1.56 -1.56
C ALA A 886 49.60 1.71 -0.23
N ASN A 887 48.85 1.76 0.88
CA ASN A 887 49.08 0.99 2.11
C ASN A 887 47.94 1.30 3.10
N VAL A 888 46.85 0.53 3.03
CA VAL A 888 45.85 0.50 4.11
C VAL A 888 46.48 -0.30 5.26
N SER A 889 46.67 0.33 6.42
CA SER A 889 47.31 -0.30 7.58
C SER A 889 46.46 -1.46 8.09
N GLU A 890 47.07 -2.55 8.55
CA GLU A 890 46.36 -3.73 9.12
C GLU A 890 45.44 -3.34 10.30
N ALA A 891 45.76 -2.23 10.98
CA ALA A 891 44.93 -1.64 12.02
C ALA A 891 43.61 -1.04 11.48
N GLU A 892 43.63 -0.41 10.31
CA GLU A 892 42.43 0.18 9.69
C GLU A 892 41.51 -0.92 9.13
N ARG A 893 42.09 -2.02 8.63
CA ARG A 893 41.32 -3.20 8.19
C ARG A 893 40.62 -3.88 9.36
N LYS A 894 41.30 -4.05 10.50
CA LYS A 894 40.68 -4.56 11.74
C LYS A 894 39.61 -3.62 12.30
N GLN A 895 39.77 -2.31 12.12
CA GLN A 895 38.77 -1.33 12.55
C GLN A 895 37.49 -1.38 11.68
N LEU A 896 37.64 -1.54 10.36
CA LEU A 896 36.52 -1.77 9.44
C LEU A 896 35.81 -3.11 9.71
N GLU A 897 36.57 -4.17 9.96
CA GLU A 897 36.04 -5.50 10.27
C GLU A 897 35.31 -5.52 11.63
N ALA A 898 35.82 -4.79 12.64
CA ALA A 898 35.13 -4.58 13.91
C ALA A 898 33.84 -3.77 13.76
N GLN A 899 33.84 -2.73 12.91
CA GLN A 899 32.63 -1.93 12.62
C GLN A 899 31.58 -2.74 11.85
N MET A 900 31.98 -3.56 10.88
CA MET A 900 31.07 -4.46 10.15
C MET A 900 30.44 -5.49 11.09
N LYS A 901 31.22 -6.07 12.00
CA LYS A 901 30.71 -7.01 13.01
C LYS A 901 29.74 -6.33 13.98
N GLN A 902 30.00 -5.08 14.37
CA GLN A 902 29.10 -4.29 15.21
C GLN A 902 27.75 -4.01 14.51
N ILE A 903 27.77 -3.80 13.20
CA ILE A 903 26.56 -3.61 12.38
C ILE A 903 25.79 -4.92 12.20
N GLU A 904 26.47 -6.05 11.97
CA GLU A 904 25.82 -7.36 11.91
C GLU A 904 25.15 -7.73 13.24
N ASP A 905 25.82 -7.53 14.36
CA ASP A 905 25.27 -7.80 15.69
C ASP A 905 24.08 -6.87 16.00
N ALA A 906 24.15 -5.58 15.63
CA ALA A 906 23.04 -4.64 15.79
C ALA A 906 21.84 -4.97 14.87
N THR A 907 22.10 -5.42 13.64
CA THR A 907 21.06 -5.82 12.69
C THR A 907 20.33 -7.07 13.18
N ARG A 908 21.08 -8.06 13.71
CA ARG A 908 20.52 -9.28 14.27
C ARG A 908 19.69 -9.03 15.53
N LEU A 909 20.09 -8.07 16.36
CA LEU A 909 19.32 -7.65 17.53
C LEU A 909 17.97 -7.04 17.10
N LEU A 910 17.98 -6.16 16.10
CA LEU A 910 16.77 -5.53 15.56
C LEU A 910 15.83 -6.51 14.87
N GLU A 911 16.36 -7.52 14.19
CA GLU A 911 15.53 -8.60 13.63
C GLU A 911 14.86 -9.44 14.72
N SER A 912 15.55 -9.66 15.84
CA SER A 912 14.97 -10.34 17.00
C SER A 912 13.88 -9.50 17.69
N GLU A 913 14.08 -8.19 17.84
CA GLU A 913 13.09 -7.26 18.40
C GLU A 913 11.90 -7.01 17.47
N ARG A 914 12.13 -7.01 16.16
CA ARG A 914 11.07 -6.93 15.15
C ARG A 914 10.19 -8.18 15.18
N LYS A 915 10.79 -9.36 15.36
CA LYS A 915 10.05 -10.62 15.46
C LYS A 915 9.18 -10.66 16.73
N THR A 916 9.71 -10.24 17.87
CA THR A 916 8.91 -10.15 19.11
C THR A 916 7.80 -9.10 19.02
N PHE A 917 8.00 -8.00 18.31
CA PHE A 917 6.94 -7.01 18.03
C PHE A 917 5.83 -7.59 17.13
N GLU A 918 6.19 -8.33 16.08
CA GLU A 918 5.21 -8.98 15.19
C GLU A 918 4.36 -10.01 15.94
N ASP A 919 4.97 -10.77 16.85
CA ASP A 919 4.29 -11.75 17.70
C ASP A 919 3.37 -11.06 18.73
N GLN A 920 3.80 -9.96 19.35
CA GLN A 920 2.96 -9.16 20.25
C GLN A 920 1.78 -8.50 19.52
N ARG A 921 2.01 -8.00 18.30
CA ARG A 921 0.96 -7.40 17.45
C ARG A 921 -0.11 -8.44 17.08
N LYS A 922 0.30 -9.66 16.72
CA LYS A 922 -0.64 -10.78 16.49
C LYS A 922 -1.44 -11.14 17.74
N ALA A 923 -0.81 -11.14 18.91
CA ALA A 923 -1.50 -11.41 20.18
C ALA A 923 -2.54 -10.33 20.52
N ILE A 924 -2.24 -9.05 20.27
CA ILE A 924 -3.18 -7.94 20.46
C ILE A 924 -4.34 -8.02 19.46
N GLU A 925 -4.06 -8.35 18.20
CA GLU A 925 -5.10 -8.51 17.17
C GLU A 925 -6.06 -9.66 17.49
N ASN A 926 -5.54 -10.78 17.99
CA ASN A 926 -6.37 -11.90 18.44
C ASN A 926 -7.25 -11.52 19.64
N LYS A 927 -6.69 -10.80 20.63
CA LYS A 927 -7.48 -10.31 21.78
C LYS A 927 -8.53 -9.29 21.37
N ARG A 928 -8.24 -8.44 20.39
CA ARG A 928 -9.20 -7.48 19.84
C ARG A 928 -10.36 -8.21 19.17
N LYS A 929 -10.07 -9.24 18.37
CA LYS A 929 -11.09 -10.07 17.71
C LYS A 929 -11.97 -10.81 18.73
N GLU A 930 -11.37 -11.34 19.80
CA GLU A 930 -12.13 -11.95 20.91
C GLU A 930 -13.03 -10.94 21.65
N LEU A 931 -12.59 -9.69 21.80
CA LEU A 931 -13.41 -8.63 22.39
C LEU A 931 -14.57 -8.24 21.47
N GLU A 932 -14.33 -8.11 20.16
CA GLU A 932 -15.37 -7.83 19.16
C GLU A 932 -16.43 -8.94 19.10
N ASP A 933 -16.03 -10.20 19.24
CA ASP A 933 -16.96 -11.33 19.29
C ASP A 933 -17.75 -11.38 20.62
N LYS A 934 -17.12 -11.04 21.76
CA LYS A 934 -17.83 -10.87 23.04
C LYS A 934 -18.81 -9.71 23.02
N GLU A 935 -18.48 -8.61 22.35
CA GLU A 935 -19.35 -7.44 22.20
C GLU A 935 -20.56 -7.76 21.31
N LYS A 936 -20.37 -8.51 20.21
CA LYS A 936 -21.48 -9.04 19.41
C LYS A 936 -22.42 -9.93 20.24
N ASN A 937 -21.86 -10.83 21.06
CA ASN A 937 -22.65 -11.71 21.92
C ASN A 937 -23.44 -10.90 22.97
N LEU A 938 -22.85 -9.84 23.55
CA LEU A 938 -23.55 -8.93 24.46
C LEU A 938 -24.71 -8.19 23.79
N ILE A 939 -24.50 -7.69 22.56
CA ILE A 939 -25.55 -7.04 21.76
C ILE A 939 -26.68 -8.02 21.45
N GLU A 940 -26.36 -9.29 21.21
CA GLU A 940 -27.36 -10.33 20.97
C GLU A 940 -28.15 -10.69 22.24
N PHE A 941 -27.48 -10.78 23.39
CA PHE A 941 -28.15 -10.92 24.70
C PHE A 941 -29.08 -9.74 25.01
N ASP A 942 -28.65 -8.50 24.74
CA ASP A 942 -29.48 -7.31 24.93
C ASP A 942 -30.72 -7.32 24.02
N LYS A 943 -30.58 -7.78 22.77
CA LYS A 943 -31.73 -7.98 21.87
C LYS A 943 -32.70 -9.03 22.40
N GLN A 944 -32.20 -10.12 22.98
CA GLN A 944 -33.04 -11.15 23.60
C GLN A 944 -33.77 -10.61 24.84
N LEU A 945 -33.10 -9.85 25.70
CA LEU A 945 -33.71 -9.21 26.87
C LEU A 945 -34.78 -8.18 26.46
N LYS A 946 -34.54 -7.42 25.40
CA LYS A 946 -35.51 -6.45 24.87
C LYS A 946 -36.77 -7.14 24.33
N LYS A 947 -36.62 -8.25 23.59
CA LYS A 947 -37.76 -9.10 23.19
C LYS A 947 -38.53 -9.65 24.40
N ARG A 948 -37.82 -10.07 25.46
CA ARG A 948 -38.45 -10.57 26.70
C ARG A 948 -39.28 -9.49 27.39
N LYS A 949 -38.79 -8.25 27.39
CA LYS A 949 -39.52 -7.09 27.93
C LYS A 949 -40.76 -6.78 27.10
N GLU A 950 -40.66 -6.79 25.77
CA GLU A 950 -41.81 -6.56 24.87
C GLU A 950 -42.89 -7.64 25.03
N GLN A 951 -42.50 -8.90 25.25
CA GLN A 951 -43.44 -9.99 25.54
C GLN A 951 -44.13 -9.82 26.90
N MET A 952 -43.39 -9.40 27.94
CA MET A 952 -44.00 -9.06 29.24
C MET A 952 -44.98 -7.89 29.13
N ASP A 953 -44.61 -6.82 28.45
CA ASP A 953 -45.47 -5.64 28.26
C ASP A 953 -46.75 -5.99 27.46
N GLN A 954 -46.66 -6.94 26.52
CA GLN A 954 -47.83 -7.46 25.79
C GLN A 954 -48.75 -8.30 26.70
N LEU A 955 -48.18 -9.18 27.53
CA LEU A 955 -48.95 -9.94 28.52
C LEU A 955 -49.62 -9.01 29.55
N GLU A 956 -48.92 -7.99 30.02
CA GLU A 956 -49.44 -7.00 30.97
C GLU A 956 -50.58 -6.17 30.35
N LYS A 957 -50.44 -5.72 29.10
CA LYS A 957 -51.53 -5.05 28.36
C LYS A 957 -52.75 -5.96 28.12
N SER A 958 -52.52 -7.26 27.92
CA SER A 958 -53.59 -8.26 27.79
C SER A 958 -54.37 -8.40 29.09
N LEU A 959 -53.65 -8.42 30.21
CA LEU A 959 -54.18 -8.47 31.59
C LEU A 959 -55.02 -7.23 31.91
N GLN A 960 -54.54 -6.05 31.50
CA GLN A 960 -55.24 -4.78 31.71
C GLN A 960 -56.53 -4.66 30.87
N LYS A 961 -56.58 -5.31 29.70
CA LYS A 961 -57.79 -5.42 28.87
C LYS A 961 -58.79 -6.47 29.37
N ALA A 962 -58.34 -7.51 30.07
CA ALA A 962 -59.19 -8.61 30.54
C ALA A 962 -59.94 -8.33 31.86
N GLY A 963 -59.78 -7.14 32.46
CA GLY A 963 -60.64 -6.68 33.54
C GLY A 963 -60.50 -7.43 34.87
N GLY A 964 -59.32 -7.96 35.20
CA GLY A 964 -58.97 -8.35 36.58
C GLY A 964 -59.81 -9.48 37.21
N THR A 965 -60.38 -10.40 36.43
CA THR A 965 -61.07 -11.58 36.99
C THR A 965 -60.09 -12.71 37.33
N ALA A 966 -60.29 -13.39 38.47
CA ALA A 966 -59.40 -14.43 39.01
C ALA A 966 -59.11 -15.61 38.05
N ALA A 967 -59.99 -15.87 37.06
CA ALA A 967 -59.75 -16.87 36.01
C ALA A 967 -58.60 -16.48 35.05
N ALA A 968 -58.46 -15.19 34.74
CA ALA A 968 -57.40 -14.67 33.86
C ALA A 968 -56.02 -14.73 34.55
N ALA A 969 -55.96 -14.62 35.87
CA ALA A 969 -54.71 -14.76 36.63
C ALA A 969 -54.19 -16.21 36.64
N GLY A 970 -55.08 -17.20 36.61
CA GLY A 970 -54.71 -18.63 36.53
C GLY A 970 -54.14 -19.02 35.17
N GLU A 971 -54.73 -18.52 34.08
CA GLU A 971 -54.20 -18.70 32.72
C GLU A 971 -52.85 -18.00 32.53
N LEU A 972 -52.67 -16.82 33.14
CA LEU A 972 -51.41 -16.09 33.10
C LEU A 972 -50.29 -16.83 33.83
N ASN A 973 -50.57 -17.40 35.01
CA ASN A 973 -49.56 -18.15 35.75
C ASN A 973 -49.14 -19.41 34.97
N LYS A 974 -50.06 -20.03 34.22
CA LYS A 974 -49.78 -21.15 33.33
C LYS A 974 -48.91 -20.73 32.13
N GLN A 975 -49.23 -19.62 31.47
CA GLN A 975 -48.43 -19.09 30.35
C GLN A 975 -47.04 -18.59 30.79
N LEU A 976 -46.93 -18.04 32.01
CA LEU A 976 -45.65 -17.57 32.57
C LEU A 976 -44.76 -18.75 33.01
N THR A 977 -45.38 -19.86 33.42
CA THR A 977 -44.69 -21.13 33.71
C THR A 977 -44.29 -21.87 32.42
N GLU A 978 -45.15 -21.88 31.39
CA GLU A 978 -44.83 -22.44 30.06
C GLU A 978 -43.74 -21.62 29.34
N ALA A 979 -43.75 -20.29 29.49
CA ALA A 979 -42.68 -19.43 29.01
C ALA A 979 -41.36 -19.64 29.77
N HIS A 980 -41.40 -19.91 31.07
CA HIS A 980 -40.19 -20.30 31.83
C HIS A 980 -39.68 -21.69 31.43
N GLN A 981 -40.56 -22.65 31.11
CA GLN A 981 -40.16 -24.00 30.66
C GLN A 981 -39.59 -24.06 29.24
N MET A 982 -39.85 -23.05 28.40
CA MET A 982 -39.19 -22.91 27.08
C MET A 982 -37.89 -22.10 27.14
N LEU A 983 -37.43 -21.75 28.35
CA LEU A 983 -36.29 -20.86 28.61
C LEU A 983 -35.21 -21.48 29.52
N ASP A 984 -35.37 -22.73 29.94
CA ASP A 984 -34.26 -23.65 30.27
C ASP A 984 -33.87 -24.42 28.99
#